data_AF-A0A818GSR8-F1
#
_entry.id   AF-A0A818GSR8-F1
#
_cell.length_a   1.000
_cell.length_b   1.000
_cell.length_c   1.000
_cell.angle_alpha   90.00
_cell.angle_beta   90.00
_cell.angle_gamma   90.00
#
_symmetry.space_group_name_H-M   'P 1'
#
loop_
_entity.id
_entity.type
_entity.pdbx_description
1 polymer ?
#
loop_
_entity_poly.entity_id
_entity_poly.type
_entity_poly.pdbx_seq_one_letter_code
_entity_poly.pdbx_strand_id
1 'polypeptide(L)'
;MNTTIIDQQCNLLLDQSDNSTENDNQLNQFFNIVTDELIKYSSMITNYNIITKIVTTLISIDKNKLYKQSQLNQHKLLIILRDYLIKFLFNQEKNEMINKLSILFYNICYSYILTDDIVQLFIYKPLIDEICLFFNEIEKYSNETKLIEILNRLLEIFQRIQMIRFDLHENSILELLFLTIAKCIISNFFIKKLENLPKNMLELNPIETLLFDRCIEYMYWQSYENNTLQRKHLLIICETLLQIIIKLMSSSLLSEPVIGVACLLSLNIMVMDNTTDENIIDNNYYHLIDYCISMLDQQGTTMIKRTLLSTLCHLTYNIDMIVYMKNNLFLKSLLLKMTESDDSEISFNTYRILSIIMNEEDIKRLANSNKIVAVFYLYFISMIDDPIQKTAFHSLLHSLKSLVQHEQIKIELINQGIIPLLIRCIIEENFHKTKIQQYALEILLALSFNKDTLNILEQDIKFMNYLKILENSTEENLQRVANHLLWQFDQKISIHTVNTLNSSCSNSKFDIMLSYSHSDKKICFQIYENLVKDGYHVWLDRDQIHGDTMTAMANAIENSEFVFICMSEAYKQSPFCQAEAHYAFERRCKLIPIIMKAKYKPDGWLGIIVSGKIYIDFSKFEFDSAYSMLKTEIEKTQNTTTVHSITKPTSHKLLVPQSSLVVDQHQLVINLPHCIDLWSIDHVRSFLIDNNFISLLPIFPNFNGHMLHQAYSMCQINRESMFQAMRHEIIADGTVPPLTLATYLQFLEQLKKYIPLNINESSQIPISSICNIM
;
A
#
# COMPACT_ATOMS: atom_id res chain seq x y z
N MET A 1 -20.35 24.09 -60.05
CA MET A 1 -18.97 24.00 -60.58
C MET A 1 -17.90 23.82 -59.49
N ASN A 2 -18.12 24.20 -58.23
CA ASN A 2 -17.10 24.03 -57.19
C ASN A 2 -17.36 22.82 -56.28
N THR A 3 -18.62 22.39 -56.09
CA THR A 3 -18.94 21.12 -55.42
C THR A 3 -18.28 19.94 -56.13
N THR A 4 -18.20 20.04 -57.46
CA THR A 4 -17.51 19.08 -58.33
C THR A 4 -16.02 18.95 -58.04
N ILE A 5 -15.32 19.99 -57.53
CA ILE A 5 -13.89 19.88 -57.18
C ILE A 5 -13.73 19.06 -55.91
N ILE A 6 -14.47 19.38 -54.85
CA ILE A 6 -14.46 18.59 -53.61
C ILE A 6 -14.92 17.15 -53.89
N ASP A 7 -15.94 16.97 -54.71
CA ASP A 7 -16.43 15.65 -55.12
C ASP A 7 -15.35 14.85 -55.87
N GLN A 8 -14.63 15.49 -56.79
CA GLN A 8 -13.51 14.88 -57.50
C GLN A 8 -12.39 14.50 -56.55
N GLN A 9 -11.99 15.39 -55.63
CA GLN A 9 -10.95 15.12 -54.66
C GLN A 9 -11.33 13.98 -53.72
N CYS A 10 -12.57 13.91 -53.26
CA CYS A 10 -13.05 12.80 -52.44
C CYS A 10 -13.01 11.47 -53.21
N ASN A 11 -13.48 11.45 -54.46
CA ASN A 11 -13.46 10.23 -55.26
C ASN A 11 -12.03 9.78 -55.60
N LEU A 12 -11.14 10.72 -55.95
CA LEU A 12 -9.72 10.45 -56.20
C LEU A 12 -9.04 9.79 -54.99
N LEU A 13 -9.38 10.25 -53.78
CA LEU A 13 -8.83 9.71 -52.55
C LEU A 13 -9.38 8.30 -52.21
N LEU A 14 -10.60 7.98 -52.63
CA LEU A 14 -11.23 6.67 -52.45
C LEU A 14 -10.76 5.62 -53.47
N ASP A 15 -10.60 6.01 -54.74
CA ASP A 15 -10.30 5.09 -55.84
C ASP A 15 -8.86 4.52 -55.80
N GLN A 16 -7.97 5.07 -54.98
CA GLN A 16 -6.55 4.72 -54.94
C GLN A 16 -6.05 4.23 -53.57
N SER A 17 -6.97 3.79 -52.69
CA SER A 17 -6.65 3.30 -51.34
C SER A 17 -5.78 2.04 -51.30
N ASP A 18 -5.52 1.37 -52.42
CA ASP A 18 -4.82 0.06 -52.50
C ASP A 18 -3.31 0.13 -52.83
N ASN A 19 -2.76 1.28 -53.27
CA ASN A 19 -1.33 1.42 -53.59
C ASN A 19 -0.54 2.09 -52.45
N SER A 20 0.72 1.67 -52.22
CA SER A 20 1.41 1.87 -50.93
C SER A 20 2.52 2.92 -50.89
N THR A 21 2.84 3.62 -51.99
CA THR A 21 3.98 4.57 -52.02
C THR A 21 3.71 5.95 -52.62
N GLU A 22 2.63 6.16 -53.39
CA GLU A 22 2.27 7.48 -53.97
C GLU A 22 1.31 8.33 -53.11
N ASN A 23 0.82 7.81 -51.97
CA ASN A 23 -0.33 8.38 -51.28
C ASN A 23 -0.01 9.58 -50.36
N ASP A 24 1.24 9.80 -49.96
CA ASP A 24 1.54 10.82 -48.95
C ASP A 24 1.38 12.27 -49.47
N ASN A 25 1.89 12.52 -50.68
CA ASN A 25 1.70 13.81 -51.34
C ASN A 25 0.23 14.05 -51.72
N GLN A 26 -0.53 12.99 -52.00
CA GLN A 26 -1.93 13.08 -52.39
C GLN A 26 -2.84 13.45 -51.22
N LEU A 27 -2.63 12.87 -50.04
CA LEU A 27 -3.41 13.20 -48.86
C LEU A 27 -3.18 14.67 -48.48
N ASN A 28 -1.93 15.12 -48.45
CA ASN A 28 -1.61 16.53 -48.25
C ASN A 28 -2.21 17.46 -49.32
N GLN A 29 -2.20 17.04 -50.59
CA GLN A 29 -2.87 17.79 -51.67
C GLN A 29 -4.38 17.87 -51.45
N PHE A 30 -5.03 16.75 -51.09
CA PHE A 30 -6.45 16.72 -50.74
C PHE A 30 -6.76 17.71 -49.62
N PHE A 31 -6.01 17.62 -48.51
CA PHE A 31 -6.19 18.47 -47.35
C PHE A 31 -6.05 19.96 -47.70
N ASN A 32 -5.02 20.34 -48.47
CA ASN A 32 -4.81 21.72 -48.94
C ASN A 32 -5.93 22.19 -49.88
N ILE A 33 -6.24 21.43 -50.94
CA ILE A 33 -7.25 21.80 -51.95
C ILE A 33 -8.63 21.93 -51.32
N VAL A 34 -9.03 20.96 -50.50
CA VAL A 34 -10.34 20.99 -49.83
C VAL A 34 -10.41 22.14 -48.83
N THR A 35 -9.32 22.43 -48.11
CA THR A 35 -9.27 23.59 -47.21
C THR A 35 -9.42 24.90 -47.97
N ASP A 36 -8.67 25.08 -49.06
CA ASP A 36 -8.71 26.31 -49.86
C ASP A 36 -10.10 26.53 -50.46
N GLU A 37 -10.73 25.47 -50.97
CA GLU A 37 -12.10 25.55 -51.50
C GLU A 37 -13.12 25.90 -50.40
N LEU A 38 -13.00 25.32 -49.20
CA LEU A 38 -13.87 25.65 -48.08
C LEU A 38 -13.69 27.10 -47.62
N ILE A 39 -12.44 27.58 -47.48
CA ILE A 39 -12.13 28.96 -47.05
C ILE A 39 -12.60 29.98 -48.10
N LYS A 40 -12.38 29.69 -49.38
CA LYS A 40 -12.71 30.60 -50.49
C LYS A 40 -14.20 30.80 -50.68
N TYR A 41 -15.03 29.81 -50.31
CA TYR A 41 -16.48 29.87 -50.46
C TYR A 41 -17.20 29.60 -49.14
N SER A 42 -17.51 30.66 -48.38
CA SER A 42 -18.20 30.56 -47.09
C SER A 42 -19.56 29.83 -47.16
N SER A 43 -20.23 29.85 -48.31
CA SER A 43 -21.47 29.09 -48.57
C SER A 43 -21.27 27.57 -48.61
N MET A 44 -20.04 27.10 -48.88
CA MET A 44 -19.70 25.67 -48.86
C MET A 44 -19.43 25.15 -47.47
N ILE A 45 -18.84 25.99 -46.59
CA ILE A 45 -18.72 25.67 -45.17
C ILE A 45 -20.11 25.38 -44.62
N THR A 46 -21.13 26.16 -44.97
CA THR A 46 -22.52 25.93 -44.52
C THR A 46 -23.25 24.76 -45.18
N ASN A 47 -22.65 24.06 -46.15
CA ASN A 47 -23.29 22.95 -46.85
C ASN A 47 -22.97 21.60 -46.18
N TYR A 48 -23.91 21.14 -45.36
CA TYR A 48 -23.75 19.91 -44.58
C TYR A 48 -23.51 18.64 -45.43
N ASN A 49 -24.00 18.59 -46.67
CA ASN A 49 -23.76 17.43 -47.55
C ASN A 49 -22.29 17.34 -47.97
N ILE A 50 -21.66 18.49 -48.24
CA ILE A 50 -20.23 18.56 -48.58
C ILE A 50 -19.40 18.11 -47.38
N ILE A 51 -19.69 18.65 -46.18
CA ILE A 51 -18.98 18.26 -44.95
C ILE A 51 -19.16 16.77 -44.66
N THR A 52 -20.39 16.25 -44.77
CA THR A 52 -20.67 14.82 -44.57
C THR A 52 -19.87 13.95 -45.53
N LYS A 53 -19.74 14.36 -46.80
CA LYS A 53 -18.96 13.62 -47.79
C LYS A 53 -17.47 13.66 -47.50
N ILE A 54 -16.91 14.82 -47.16
CA ILE A 54 -15.50 14.96 -46.75
C ILE A 54 -15.20 14.04 -45.57
N VAL A 55 -16.03 14.10 -44.52
CA VAL A 55 -15.84 13.31 -43.30
C VAL A 55 -16.00 11.81 -43.57
N THR A 56 -17.00 11.41 -44.36
CA THR A 56 -17.18 10.00 -44.76
C THR A 56 -15.96 9.49 -45.51
N THR A 57 -15.42 10.31 -46.43
CA THR A 57 -14.21 9.98 -47.19
C THR A 57 -13.01 9.78 -46.27
N LEU A 58 -12.79 10.71 -45.32
CA LEU A 58 -11.69 10.63 -44.36
C LEU A 58 -11.79 9.40 -43.44
N ILE A 59 -13.00 9.00 -43.04
CA ILE A 59 -13.23 7.80 -42.22
C ILE A 59 -12.94 6.51 -43.00
N SER A 60 -13.21 6.48 -44.31
CA SER A 60 -13.02 5.28 -45.15
C SER A 60 -11.58 5.03 -45.59
N ILE A 61 -10.67 5.98 -45.40
CA ILE A 61 -9.25 5.79 -45.70
C ILE A 61 -8.67 4.77 -44.72
N ASP A 62 -7.76 3.92 -45.21
CA ASP A 62 -7.01 3.00 -44.35
C ASP A 62 -6.40 3.80 -43.20
N LYS A 63 -6.83 3.40 -42.00
CA LYS A 63 -6.41 3.89 -40.71
C LYS A 63 -4.90 4.16 -40.74
N ASN A 64 -4.08 3.15 -41.01
CA ASN A 64 -2.62 3.25 -40.92
C ASN A 64 -1.96 4.28 -41.88
N LYS A 65 -2.65 4.71 -42.94
CA LYS A 65 -2.14 5.65 -43.95
C LYS A 65 -2.35 7.11 -43.56
N LEU A 66 -3.49 7.44 -42.98
CA LEU A 66 -3.75 8.80 -42.47
C LEU A 66 -2.70 9.16 -41.39
N TYR A 67 -2.35 8.17 -40.55
CA TYR A 67 -1.64 8.35 -39.27
C TYR A 67 -0.13 8.59 -39.33
N LYS A 68 0.53 8.27 -40.44
CA LYS A 68 1.98 8.48 -40.57
C LYS A 68 2.38 9.93 -40.91
N GLN A 69 1.41 10.80 -41.16
CA GLN A 69 1.69 12.16 -41.60
C GLN A 69 1.74 13.15 -40.44
N SER A 70 2.95 13.48 -40.00
CA SER A 70 3.19 14.53 -38.99
C SER A 70 2.64 15.90 -39.38
N GLN A 71 2.46 16.14 -40.69
CA GLN A 71 1.94 17.40 -41.25
C GLN A 71 0.43 17.60 -41.02
N LEU A 72 -0.30 16.56 -40.61
CA LEU A 72 -1.74 16.64 -40.32
C LEU A 72 -2.07 17.25 -38.96
N ASN A 73 -1.09 17.30 -38.05
CA ASN A 73 -1.29 17.73 -36.67
C ASN A 73 -1.78 19.19 -36.56
N GLN A 74 -1.52 20.02 -37.58
CA GLN A 74 -1.92 21.44 -37.64
C GLN A 74 -2.83 21.77 -38.83
N HIS A 75 -3.42 20.76 -39.49
CA HIS A 75 -4.10 21.03 -40.75
C HIS A 75 -5.40 21.84 -40.53
N LYS A 76 -5.49 23.02 -41.18
CA LYS A 76 -6.63 23.94 -41.10
C LYS A 76 -7.99 23.26 -41.36
N LEU A 77 -8.03 22.24 -42.22
CA LEU A 77 -9.23 21.42 -42.44
C LEU A 77 -9.79 20.85 -41.14
N LEU A 78 -8.96 20.27 -40.27
CA LEU A 78 -9.40 19.67 -39.02
C LEU A 78 -9.98 20.71 -38.07
N ILE A 79 -9.40 21.91 -38.04
CA ILE A 79 -9.92 23.06 -37.29
C ILE A 79 -11.31 23.45 -37.82
N ILE A 80 -11.48 23.57 -39.14
CA ILE A 80 -12.77 23.87 -39.78
C ILE A 80 -13.81 22.79 -39.42
N LEU A 81 -13.45 21.51 -39.49
CA LEU A 81 -14.33 20.40 -39.16
C LEU A 81 -14.71 20.38 -37.66
N ARG A 82 -13.79 20.75 -36.77
CA ARG A 82 -14.04 20.87 -35.33
C ARG A 82 -15.00 22.01 -35.06
N ASP A 83 -14.75 23.19 -35.63
CA ASP A 83 -15.64 24.34 -35.46
C ASP A 83 -17.05 24.05 -36.00
N TYR A 84 -17.14 23.19 -37.03
CA TYR A 84 -18.41 22.67 -37.53
C TYR A 84 -19.11 21.73 -36.55
N LEU A 85 -18.36 20.83 -35.91
CA LEU A 85 -18.88 19.96 -34.84
C LEU A 85 -19.46 20.80 -33.71
N ILE A 86 -18.73 21.81 -33.23
CA ILE A 86 -19.15 22.72 -32.15
C ILE A 86 -20.45 23.42 -32.52
N LYS A 87 -20.49 24.07 -33.69
CA LYS A 87 -21.63 24.88 -34.15
C LYS A 87 -22.94 24.10 -34.24
N PHE A 88 -22.87 22.80 -34.55
CA PHE A 88 -24.05 21.99 -34.85
C PHE A 88 -24.25 20.84 -33.85
N LEU A 89 -23.53 20.83 -32.72
CA LEU A 89 -23.56 19.73 -31.75
C LEU A 89 -24.99 19.40 -31.30
N PHE A 90 -25.79 20.42 -30.97
CA PHE A 90 -27.18 20.28 -30.51
C PHE A 90 -28.23 20.27 -31.63
N ASN A 91 -27.83 20.20 -32.91
CA ASN A 91 -28.77 20.26 -34.02
C ASN A 91 -29.25 18.86 -34.47
N GLN A 92 -30.45 18.49 -34.06
CA GLN A 92 -31.03 17.16 -34.31
C GLN A 92 -31.11 16.77 -35.80
N GLU A 93 -31.38 17.72 -36.70
CA GLU A 93 -31.45 17.46 -38.15
C GLU A 93 -30.11 17.04 -38.74
N LYS A 94 -29.01 17.35 -38.05
CA LYS A 94 -27.64 17.14 -38.50
C LYS A 94 -26.93 16.00 -37.77
N ASN A 95 -27.64 15.24 -36.94
CA ASN A 95 -27.07 14.18 -36.09
C ASN A 95 -26.21 13.17 -36.85
N GLU A 96 -26.54 12.76 -38.08
CA GLU A 96 -25.72 11.79 -38.81
C GLU A 96 -24.32 12.35 -39.17
N MET A 97 -24.27 13.60 -39.61
CA MET A 97 -23.02 14.27 -39.93
C MET A 97 -22.17 14.47 -38.66
N ILE A 98 -22.79 14.94 -37.58
CA ILE A 98 -22.11 15.20 -36.29
C ILE A 98 -21.61 13.88 -35.68
N ASN A 99 -22.39 12.80 -35.83
CA ASN A 99 -21.96 11.45 -35.50
C ASN A 99 -20.69 11.06 -36.27
N LYS A 100 -20.67 11.22 -37.59
CA LYS A 100 -19.48 10.96 -38.41
C LYS A 100 -18.29 11.84 -38.00
N LEU A 101 -18.51 13.13 -37.71
CA LEU A 101 -17.45 14.01 -37.21
C LEU A 101 -16.86 13.48 -35.90
N SER A 102 -17.71 13.07 -34.95
CA SER A 102 -17.25 12.48 -33.68
C SER A 102 -16.44 11.19 -33.89
N ILE A 103 -16.81 10.35 -34.86
CA ILE A 103 -16.06 9.13 -35.22
C ILE A 103 -14.70 9.48 -35.85
N LEU A 104 -14.65 10.48 -36.73
CA LEU A 104 -13.39 10.95 -37.32
C LEU A 104 -12.44 11.43 -36.23
N PHE A 105 -12.92 12.30 -35.34
CA PHE A 105 -12.13 12.83 -34.23
C PHE A 105 -11.68 11.75 -33.24
N TYR A 106 -12.55 10.79 -32.95
CA TYR A 106 -12.21 9.62 -32.17
C TYR A 106 -11.06 8.84 -32.80
N ASN A 107 -11.16 8.51 -34.09
CA ASN A 107 -10.11 7.82 -34.82
C ASN A 107 -8.79 8.61 -34.85
N ILE A 108 -8.84 9.94 -34.98
CA ILE A 108 -7.65 10.81 -34.91
C ILE A 108 -7.00 10.71 -33.53
N CYS A 109 -7.76 10.92 -32.45
CA CYS A 109 -7.21 10.82 -31.10
C CYS A 109 -6.64 9.43 -30.79
N TYR A 110 -7.28 8.37 -31.30
CA TYR A 110 -6.91 6.99 -30.98
C TYR A 110 -5.72 6.46 -31.77
N SER A 111 -5.30 7.15 -32.83
CA SER A 111 -4.33 6.61 -33.78
C SER A 111 -3.07 7.45 -33.95
N TYR A 112 -3.07 8.70 -33.48
CA TYR A 112 -1.88 9.57 -33.51
C TYR A 112 -1.16 9.60 -32.16
N ILE A 113 0.14 9.92 -32.23
CA ILE A 113 0.89 10.41 -31.08
C ILE A 113 0.31 11.77 -30.70
N LEU A 114 -0.08 11.94 -29.44
CA LEU A 114 -0.70 13.17 -28.93
C LEU A 114 0.31 14.32 -28.75
N THR A 115 0.76 14.86 -29.88
CA THR A 115 1.51 16.12 -29.94
C THR A 115 0.66 17.30 -29.44
N ASP A 116 1.32 18.39 -29.07
CA ASP A 116 0.65 19.61 -28.57
C ASP A 116 -0.42 20.13 -29.54
N ASP A 117 -0.16 20.04 -30.84
CA ASP A 117 -1.09 20.52 -31.86
C ASP A 117 -2.39 19.69 -31.91
N ILE A 118 -2.27 18.35 -31.84
CA ILE A 118 -3.44 17.47 -31.78
C ILE A 118 -4.21 17.69 -30.47
N VAL A 119 -3.49 17.87 -29.37
CA VAL A 119 -4.12 18.20 -28.08
C VAL A 119 -4.91 19.51 -28.19
N GLN A 120 -4.36 20.56 -28.81
CA GLN A 120 -5.05 21.84 -29.01
C GLN A 120 -6.28 21.75 -29.92
N LEU A 121 -6.34 20.75 -30.79
CA LEU A 121 -7.55 20.47 -31.57
C LEU A 121 -8.72 20.11 -30.64
N PHE A 122 -8.48 19.34 -29.58
CA PHE A 122 -9.52 18.86 -28.67
C PHE A 122 -9.70 19.74 -27.44
N ILE A 123 -8.61 20.14 -26.77
CA ILE A 123 -8.63 21.05 -25.62
C ILE A 123 -8.83 22.48 -26.13
N TYR A 124 -10.05 22.74 -26.57
CA TYR A 124 -10.47 24.00 -27.14
C TYR A 124 -11.71 24.48 -26.38
N LYS A 125 -11.59 25.66 -25.78
CA LYS A 125 -12.59 26.19 -24.84
C LYS A 125 -14.03 26.18 -25.40
N PRO A 126 -14.31 26.64 -26.64
CA PRO A 126 -15.66 26.56 -27.19
C PRO A 126 -16.24 25.15 -27.29
N LEU A 127 -15.44 24.12 -27.59
CA LEU A 127 -15.92 22.73 -27.60
C LEU A 127 -16.30 22.28 -26.19
N ILE A 128 -15.43 22.58 -25.22
CA ILE A 128 -15.64 22.22 -23.82
C ILE A 128 -16.84 22.97 -23.24
N ASP A 129 -17.05 24.24 -23.61
CA ASP A 129 -18.20 25.04 -23.19
C ASP A 129 -19.51 24.41 -23.67
N GLU A 130 -19.59 23.94 -24.93
CA GLU A 130 -20.78 23.21 -25.44
C GLU A 130 -21.04 21.89 -24.69
N ILE A 131 -19.99 21.15 -24.35
CA ILE A 131 -20.13 19.91 -23.56
C ILE A 131 -20.58 20.22 -22.13
N CYS A 132 -20.04 21.28 -21.52
CA CYS A 132 -20.47 21.76 -20.22
C CYS A 132 -21.94 22.22 -20.24
N LEU A 133 -22.38 22.89 -21.31
CA LEU A 133 -23.79 23.26 -21.50
C LEU A 133 -24.69 22.02 -21.53
N PHE A 134 -24.29 20.95 -22.22
CA PHE A 134 -25.03 19.68 -22.18
C PHE A 134 -25.18 19.16 -20.75
N PHE A 135 -24.09 19.10 -19.97
CA PHE A 135 -24.14 18.58 -18.60
C PHE A 135 -24.98 19.45 -17.67
N ASN A 136 -24.93 20.77 -17.83
CA ASN A 136 -25.77 21.69 -17.07
C ASN A 136 -27.27 21.55 -17.42
N GLU A 137 -27.60 21.17 -18.66
CA GLU A 137 -28.97 20.95 -19.14
C GLU A 137 -29.29 19.46 -19.39
N ILE A 138 -28.63 18.53 -18.70
CA ILE A 138 -28.68 17.10 -19.04
C ILE A 138 -30.10 16.52 -19.03
N GLU A 139 -30.98 17.01 -18.14
CA GLU A 139 -32.38 16.58 -18.05
C GLU A 139 -33.15 16.87 -19.34
N LYS A 140 -32.85 17.98 -20.03
CA LYS A 140 -33.49 18.37 -21.29
C LYS A 140 -33.11 17.43 -22.43
N TYR A 141 -31.86 16.96 -22.43
CA TYR A 141 -31.28 16.15 -23.49
C TYR A 141 -31.28 14.64 -23.19
N SER A 142 -31.84 14.21 -22.05
CA SER A 142 -31.76 12.81 -21.58
C SER A 142 -32.33 11.77 -22.55
N ASN A 143 -33.22 12.20 -23.44
CA ASN A 143 -33.89 11.34 -24.43
C ASN A 143 -33.23 11.40 -25.82
N GLU A 144 -32.22 12.26 -26.02
CA GLU A 144 -31.53 12.43 -27.30
C GLU A 144 -30.38 11.43 -27.49
N THR A 145 -30.72 10.17 -27.76
CA THR A 145 -29.76 9.05 -27.82
C THR A 145 -28.54 9.31 -28.71
N LYS A 146 -28.73 9.86 -29.91
CA LYS A 146 -27.64 10.15 -30.85
C LYS A 146 -26.68 11.23 -30.32
N LEU A 147 -27.21 12.28 -29.70
CA LEU A 147 -26.40 13.33 -29.08
C LEU A 147 -25.57 12.76 -27.93
N ILE A 148 -26.18 11.92 -27.10
CA ILE A 148 -25.50 11.25 -25.99
C ILE A 148 -24.38 10.32 -26.49
N GLU A 149 -24.60 9.55 -27.56
CA GLU A 149 -23.55 8.73 -28.19
C GLU A 149 -22.37 9.57 -28.70
N ILE A 150 -22.64 10.75 -29.27
CA ILE A 150 -21.62 11.70 -29.71
C ILE A 150 -20.80 12.17 -28.50
N LEU A 151 -21.47 12.55 -27.41
CA LEU A 151 -20.82 13.02 -26.19
C LEU A 151 -20.02 11.93 -25.48
N ASN A 152 -20.49 10.67 -25.50
CA ASN A 152 -19.73 9.52 -25.02
C ASN A 152 -18.37 9.42 -25.74
N ARG A 153 -18.36 9.50 -27.08
CA ARG A 153 -17.10 9.47 -27.85
C ARG A 153 -16.21 10.69 -27.58
N LEU A 154 -16.80 11.88 -27.38
CA LEU A 154 -16.03 13.08 -27.07
C LEU A 154 -15.37 12.99 -25.69
N LEU A 155 -16.08 12.49 -24.67
CA LEU A 155 -15.47 12.25 -23.35
C LEU A 155 -14.37 11.19 -23.40
N GLU A 156 -14.55 10.14 -24.19
CA GLU A 156 -13.54 9.11 -24.37
C GLU A 156 -12.24 9.69 -25.01
N ILE A 157 -12.37 10.65 -25.92
CA ILE A 157 -11.22 11.40 -26.45
C ILE A 157 -10.51 12.16 -25.33
N PHE A 158 -11.22 12.90 -24.47
CA PHE A 158 -10.61 13.65 -23.38
C PHE A 158 -9.96 12.74 -22.33
N GLN A 159 -10.61 11.63 -22.00
CA GLN A 159 -10.06 10.59 -21.14
C GLN A 159 -8.73 10.06 -21.69
N ARG A 160 -8.68 9.71 -22.99
CA ARG A 160 -7.44 9.26 -23.63
C ARG A 160 -6.34 10.32 -23.60
N ILE A 161 -6.70 11.59 -23.83
CA ILE A 161 -5.73 12.69 -23.77
C ILE A 161 -5.13 12.79 -22.37
N GLN A 162 -5.97 12.76 -21.33
CA GLN A 162 -5.52 12.82 -19.94
C GLN A 162 -4.65 11.62 -19.56
N MET A 163 -5.00 10.42 -20.03
CA MET A 163 -4.23 9.20 -19.78
C MET A 163 -2.79 9.25 -20.35
N ILE A 164 -2.59 9.96 -21.47
CA ILE A 164 -1.29 10.01 -22.17
C ILE A 164 -0.50 11.28 -21.83
N ARG A 165 -1.17 12.41 -21.61
CA ARG A 165 -0.58 13.75 -21.44
C ARG A 165 -0.76 14.27 -20.02
N PHE A 166 0.02 13.71 -19.09
CA PHE A 166 -0.01 14.06 -17.67
C PHE A 166 0.28 15.54 -17.39
N ASP A 167 1.04 16.20 -18.25
CA ASP A 167 1.33 17.64 -18.17
C ASP A 167 0.08 18.53 -18.28
N LEU A 168 -1.04 17.97 -18.76
CA LEU A 168 -2.31 18.69 -18.96
C LEU A 168 -3.26 18.59 -17.77
N HIS A 169 -2.93 17.87 -16.69
CA HIS A 169 -3.84 17.74 -15.55
C HIS A 169 -4.14 19.07 -14.84
N GLU A 170 -3.25 20.05 -14.91
CA GLU A 170 -3.46 21.40 -14.38
C GLU A 170 -4.11 22.35 -15.40
N ASN A 171 -4.63 21.83 -16.52
CA ASN A 171 -5.26 22.66 -17.54
C ASN A 171 -6.63 23.18 -17.08
N SER A 172 -6.78 24.50 -17.00
CA SER A 172 -8.00 25.17 -16.55
C SER A 172 -9.27 24.82 -17.37
N ILE A 173 -9.12 24.45 -18.64
CA ILE A 173 -10.25 24.08 -19.50
C ILE A 173 -10.76 22.68 -19.13
N LEU A 174 -9.85 21.73 -18.89
CA LEU A 174 -10.22 20.39 -18.44
C LEU A 174 -10.77 20.39 -17.01
N GLU A 175 -10.26 21.29 -16.16
CA GLU A 175 -10.80 21.54 -14.82
C GLU A 175 -12.26 22.02 -14.87
N LEU A 176 -12.60 22.93 -15.80
CA LEU A 176 -13.99 23.38 -15.98
C LEU A 176 -14.92 22.20 -16.34
N LEU A 177 -14.49 21.33 -17.25
CA LEU A 177 -15.25 20.13 -17.63
C LEU A 177 -15.41 19.19 -16.43
N PHE A 178 -14.32 18.94 -15.69
CA PHE A 178 -14.33 18.13 -14.47
C PHE A 178 -15.35 18.65 -13.45
N LEU A 179 -15.30 19.94 -13.11
CA LEU A 179 -16.22 20.55 -12.14
C LEU A 179 -17.68 20.50 -12.61
N THR A 180 -17.92 20.53 -13.92
CA THR A 180 -19.29 20.45 -14.48
C THR A 180 -19.84 19.02 -14.42
N ILE A 181 -19.04 18.02 -14.79
CA ILE A 181 -19.39 16.59 -14.65
C ILE A 181 -19.61 16.24 -13.17
N ALA A 182 -18.72 16.70 -12.30
CA ALA A 182 -18.83 16.57 -10.85
C ALA A 182 -20.20 17.03 -10.32
N LYS A 183 -20.65 18.24 -10.71
CA LYS A 183 -21.97 18.76 -10.34
C LYS A 183 -23.10 17.89 -10.87
N CYS A 184 -22.96 17.33 -12.07
CA CYS A 184 -23.94 16.42 -12.65
C CYS A 184 -24.07 15.13 -11.83
N ILE A 185 -22.95 14.54 -11.41
CA ILE A 185 -22.94 13.26 -10.65
C ILE A 185 -23.58 13.38 -9.26
N ILE A 186 -23.53 14.56 -8.63
CA ILE A 186 -24.22 14.80 -7.35
C ILE A 186 -25.65 15.35 -7.51
N SER A 187 -26.15 15.47 -8.74
CA SER A 187 -27.47 16.05 -9.01
C SER A 187 -28.60 15.10 -8.65
N ASN A 188 -29.78 15.66 -8.36
CA ASN A 188 -31.01 14.88 -8.16
C ASN A 188 -31.36 14.01 -9.39
N PHE A 189 -30.98 14.43 -10.60
CA PHE A 189 -31.17 13.65 -11.81
C PHE A 189 -30.33 12.36 -11.79
N PHE A 190 -29.05 12.49 -11.46
CA PHE A 190 -28.16 11.34 -11.34
C PHE A 190 -28.65 10.36 -10.26
N ILE A 191 -29.04 10.88 -9.08
CA ILE A 191 -29.52 10.06 -7.97
C ILE A 191 -30.78 9.26 -8.38
N LYS A 192 -31.74 9.91 -9.05
CA LYS A 192 -32.95 9.23 -9.56
C LYS A 192 -32.62 8.15 -10.60
N LYS A 193 -31.60 8.36 -11.43
CA LYS A 193 -31.13 7.36 -12.39
C LYS A 193 -30.42 6.19 -11.69
N LEU A 194 -29.62 6.49 -10.67
CA LEU A 194 -28.91 5.51 -9.85
C LEU A 194 -29.88 4.58 -9.11
N GLU A 195 -30.97 5.13 -8.56
CA GLU A 195 -32.02 4.38 -7.87
C GLU A 195 -32.77 3.37 -8.78
N ASN A 196 -32.70 3.56 -10.11
CA ASN A 196 -33.45 2.78 -11.10
C ASN A 196 -32.53 2.03 -12.09
N LEU A 197 -31.33 1.67 -11.65
CA LEU A 197 -30.36 0.98 -12.50
C LEU A 197 -30.81 -0.45 -12.89
N PRO A 198 -30.53 -0.87 -14.14
CA PRO A 198 -30.64 -2.28 -14.49
C PRO A 198 -29.64 -3.13 -13.70
N LYS A 199 -29.85 -4.44 -13.66
CA LYS A 199 -28.94 -5.35 -12.95
C LYS A 199 -27.58 -5.46 -13.65
N ASN A 200 -27.58 -5.43 -14.98
CA ASN A 200 -26.39 -5.67 -15.80
C ASN A 200 -25.90 -4.39 -16.49
N MET A 201 -24.58 -4.21 -16.64
CA MET A 201 -23.98 -3.08 -17.35
C MET A 201 -24.38 -3.03 -18.83
N LEU A 202 -24.61 -4.19 -19.46
CA LEU A 202 -25.01 -4.29 -20.87
C LEU A 202 -26.43 -3.76 -21.15
N GLU A 203 -27.25 -3.60 -20.10
CA GLU A 203 -28.62 -3.12 -20.20
C GLU A 203 -28.72 -1.59 -20.05
N LEU A 204 -27.61 -0.90 -19.80
CA LEU A 204 -27.59 0.56 -19.67
C LEU A 204 -27.98 1.20 -20.99
N ASN A 205 -28.93 2.13 -20.93
CA ASN A 205 -29.23 2.99 -22.06
C ASN A 205 -28.09 4.03 -22.28
N PRO A 206 -28.09 4.80 -23.38
CA PRO A 206 -27.00 5.73 -23.67
C PRO A 206 -26.74 6.76 -22.56
N ILE A 207 -27.78 7.29 -21.90
CA ILE A 207 -27.62 8.28 -20.82
C ILE A 207 -27.06 7.65 -19.55
N GLU A 208 -27.47 6.42 -19.24
CA GLU A 208 -26.90 5.65 -18.13
C GLU A 208 -25.45 5.28 -18.39
N THR A 209 -25.11 4.89 -19.62
CA THR A 209 -23.71 4.65 -20.03
C THR A 209 -22.87 5.92 -19.88
N LEU A 210 -23.40 7.07 -20.29
CA LEU A 210 -22.71 8.35 -20.11
C LEU A 210 -22.43 8.63 -18.63
N LEU A 211 -23.43 8.48 -17.76
CA LEU A 211 -23.34 8.84 -16.35
C LEU A 211 -22.52 7.86 -15.50
N PHE A 212 -22.73 6.56 -15.68
CA PHE A 212 -22.21 5.51 -14.77
C PHE A 212 -20.96 4.81 -15.30
N ASP A 213 -20.61 5.01 -16.57
CA ASP A 213 -19.37 4.52 -17.19
C ASP A 213 -18.48 5.72 -17.59
N ARG A 214 -18.85 6.48 -18.63
CA ARG A 214 -17.96 7.50 -19.22
C ARG A 214 -17.58 8.64 -18.29
N CYS A 215 -18.54 9.21 -17.53
CA CYS A 215 -18.25 10.29 -16.59
C CYS A 215 -17.35 9.81 -15.44
N ILE A 216 -17.59 8.59 -14.97
CA ILE A 216 -16.80 7.98 -13.90
C ILE A 216 -15.37 7.74 -14.38
N GLU A 217 -15.19 7.13 -15.56
CA GLU A 217 -13.88 6.92 -16.15
C GLU A 217 -13.14 8.25 -16.37
N TYR A 218 -13.80 9.27 -16.92
CA TYR A 218 -13.19 10.59 -17.11
C TYR A 218 -12.69 11.20 -15.80
N MET A 219 -13.46 11.08 -14.70
CA MET A 219 -13.02 11.55 -13.39
C MET A 219 -11.90 10.67 -12.81
N TYR A 220 -11.91 9.37 -13.07
CA TYR A 220 -10.88 8.45 -12.58
C TYR A 220 -9.48 8.79 -13.09
N TRP A 221 -9.37 9.20 -14.35
CA TRP A 221 -8.09 9.51 -14.99
C TRP A 221 -7.56 10.93 -14.73
N GLN A 222 -8.12 11.68 -13.77
CA GLN A 222 -7.59 12.99 -13.37
C GLN A 222 -6.43 12.86 -12.37
N SER A 223 -5.41 13.72 -12.47
CA SER A 223 -4.41 13.87 -11.41
C SER A 223 -4.89 14.89 -10.38
N TYR A 224 -4.86 14.47 -9.12
CA TYR A 224 -5.30 15.26 -7.98
C TYR A 224 -4.13 15.73 -7.09
N GLU A 225 -2.89 15.41 -7.45
CA GLU A 225 -1.71 15.64 -6.59
C GLU A 225 -1.44 17.13 -6.35
N ASN A 226 -1.62 17.98 -7.38
CA ASN A 226 -1.25 19.39 -7.31
C ASN A 226 -2.45 20.36 -7.22
N ASN A 227 -3.65 19.93 -7.63
CA ASN A 227 -4.82 20.80 -7.64
C ASN A 227 -5.68 20.63 -6.38
N THR A 228 -5.39 21.45 -5.37
CA THR A 228 -6.10 21.45 -4.08
C THR A 228 -7.61 21.69 -4.19
N LEU A 229 -8.06 22.43 -5.22
CA LEU A 229 -9.48 22.73 -5.42
C LEU A 229 -10.22 21.51 -5.97
N GLN A 230 -9.71 20.90 -7.05
CA GLN A 230 -10.25 19.65 -7.60
C GLN A 230 -10.30 18.56 -6.55
N ARG A 231 -9.24 18.43 -5.75
CA ARG A 231 -9.15 17.51 -4.62
C ARG A 231 -10.28 17.73 -3.61
N LYS A 232 -10.50 18.97 -3.16
CA LYS A 232 -11.61 19.29 -2.24
C LYS A 232 -12.98 18.98 -2.84
N HIS A 233 -13.21 19.28 -4.11
CA HIS A 233 -14.47 18.96 -4.78
C HIS A 233 -14.69 17.46 -4.91
N LEU A 234 -13.66 16.69 -5.29
CA LEU A 234 -13.74 15.23 -5.37
C LEU A 234 -14.10 14.63 -4.01
N LEU A 235 -13.46 15.08 -2.93
CA LEU A 235 -13.73 14.62 -1.57
C LEU A 235 -15.23 14.76 -1.22
N ILE A 236 -15.80 15.95 -1.45
CA ILE A 236 -17.22 16.23 -1.19
C ILE A 236 -18.14 15.34 -2.05
N ILE A 237 -17.82 15.16 -3.33
CA ILE A 237 -18.61 14.34 -4.25
C ILE A 237 -18.64 12.89 -3.78
N CYS A 238 -17.47 12.33 -3.49
CA CYS A 238 -17.34 10.95 -3.08
C CYS A 238 -17.99 10.71 -1.72
N GLU A 239 -17.90 11.64 -0.75
CA GLU A 239 -18.65 11.56 0.50
C GLU A 239 -20.16 11.52 0.26
N THR A 240 -20.67 12.41 -0.60
CA THR A 240 -22.10 12.49 -0.94
C THR A 240 -22.58 11.19 -1.59
N LEU A 241 -21.82 10.67 -2.57
CA LEU A 241 -22.12 9.42 -3.25
C LEU A 241 -22.04 8.22 -2.33
N LEU A 242 -21.08 8.18 -1.40
CA LEU A 242 -20.91 7.08 -0.45
C LEU A 242 -22.16 6.90 0.41
N GLN A 243 -22.73 8.01 0.92
CA GLN A 243 -23.97 7.98 1.70
C GLN A 243 -25.15 7.43 0.88
N ILE A 244 -25.27 7.86 -0.38
CA ILE A 244 -26.34 7.42 -1.29
C ILE A 244 -26.20 5.92 -1.59
N ILE A 245 -24.99 5.47 -1.94
CA ILE A 245 -24.75 4.06 -2.27
C ILE A 245 -25.02 3.17 -1.06
N ILE A 246 -24.62 3.56 0.14
CA ILE A 246 -24.87 2.73 1.34
C ILE A 246 -26.35 2.54 1.59
N LYS A 247 -27.15 3.60 1.41
CA LYS A 247 -28.61 3.50 1.45
C LYS A 247 -29.11 2.48 0.41
N LEU A 248 -28.57 2.50 -0.81
CA LEU A 248 -28.92 1.53 -1.86
C LEU A 248 -28.44 0.09 -1.56
N MET A 249 -27.21 -0.09 -1.06
CA MET A 249 -26.64 -1.38 -0.68
C MET A 249 -27.48 -2.04 0.43
N SER A 250 -28.01 -1.26 1.37
CA SER A 250 -28.91 -1.76 2.43
C SER A 250 -30.27 -2.25 1.91
N SER A 251 -30.66 -1.86 0.70
CA SER A 251 -31.98 -2.15 0.11
C SER A 251 -32.02 -3.41 -0.77
N SER A 252 -30.96 -4.24 -0.76
CA SER A 252 -30.80 -5.49 -1.54
C SER A 252 -30.63 -5.35 -3.07
N LEU A 253 -30.50 -4.12 -3.60
CA LEU A 253 -30.12 -3.90 -5.00
C LEU A 253 -28.61 -4.13 -5.20
N LEU A 254 -28.24 -5.37 -5.52
CA LEU A 254 -26.93 -5.73 -6.05
C LEU A 254 -26.98 -5.57 -7.58
N SER A 255 -26.47 -4.48 -8.13
CA SER A 255 -26.37 -4.28 -9.59
C SER A 255 -24.94 -3.96 -10.01
N GLU A 256 -24.54 -4.48 -11.17
CA GLU A 256 -23.22 -4.24 -11.76
C GLU A 256 -22.88 -2.74 -11.92
N PRO A 257 -23.81 -1.83 -12.25
CA PRO A 257 -23.49 -0.41 -12.40
C PRO A 257 -23.16 0.31 -11.07
N VAL A 258 -23.57 -0.24 -9.92
CA VAL A 258 -23.13 0.26 -8.59
C VAL A 258 -21.61 0.10 -8.42
N ILE A 259 -20.99 -0.82 -9.14
CA ILE A 259 -19.54 -1.07 -9.11
C ILE A 259 -18.77 0.09 -9.76
N GLY A 260 -19.31 0.69 -10.83
CA GLY A 260 -18.71 1.90 -11.43
C GLY A 260 -18.64 3.03 -10.41
N VAL A 261 -19.72 3.25 -9.67
CA VAL A 261 -19.74 4.27 -8.61
C VAL A 261 -18.83 3.90 -7.44
N ALA A 262 -18.72 2.60 -7.08
CA ALA A 262 -17.74 2.12 -6.10
C ALA A 262 -16.27 2.44 -6.51
N CYS A 263 -15.95 2.41 -7.81
CA CYS A 263 -14.63 2.83 -8.30
C CYS A 263 -14.36 4.30 -8.05
N LEU A 264 -15.34 5.17 -8.34
CA LEU A 264 -15.24 6.61 -8.05
C LEU A 264 -15.02 6.85 -6.55
N LEU A 265 -15.69 6.09 -5.69
CA LEU A 265 -15.48 6.17 -4.24
C LEU A 265 -14.07 5.76 -3.83
N SER A 266 -13.47 4.79 -4.52
CA SER A 266 -12.10 4.33 -4.21
C SER A 266 -11.03 5.40 -4.49
N LEU A 267 -11.27 6.28 -5.46
CA LEU A 267 -10.41 7.44 -5.72
C LEU A 267 -10.37 8.40 -4.54
N ASN A 268 -11.45 8.50 -3.76
CA ASN A 268 -11.50 9.35 -2.59
C ASN A 268 -10.36 9.00 -1.62
N ILE A 269 -10.12 7.70 -1.41
CA ILE A 269 -9.06 7.20 -0.53
C ILE A 269 -7.67 7.40 -1.12
N MET A 270 -7.47 7.16 -2.43
CA MET A 270 -6.19 7.46 -3.08
C MET A 270 -5.84 8.95 -2.99
N VAL A 271 -6.84 9.80 -3.18
CA VAL A 271 -6.68 11.25 -3.05
C VAL A 271 -6.48 11.66 -1.60
N MET A 272 -7.03 10.94 -0.62
CA MET A 272 -6.81 11.21 0.81
C MET A 272 -5.43 10.80 1.35
N ASP A 273 -4.70 9.87 0.70
CA ASP A 273 -3.35 9.47 1.14
C ASP A 273 -2.37 10.67 1.20
N ASN A 274 -2.68 11.76 0.49
CA ASN A 274 -1.95 13.02 0.50
C ASN A 274 -2.43 14.06 1.54
N THR A 275 -3.35 13.72 2.45
CA THR A 275 -3.91 14.65 3.46
C THR A 275 -3.63 14.13 4.86
N THR A 276 -2.94 14.93 5.65
CA THR A 276 -2.72 14.76 7.09
C THR A 276 -4.00 14.97 7.92
N ASP A 277 -5.17 15.12 7.29
CA ASP A 277 -6.45 15.28 7.98
C ASP A 277 -6.92 13.93 8.51
N GLU A 278 -6.46 13.64 9.73
CA GLU A 278 -6.60 12.40 10.50
C GLU A 278 -8.03 11.87 10.76
N ASN A 279 -9.11 12.41 10.18
CA ASN A 279 -10.47 12.06 10.66
C ASN A 279 -11.59 12.15 9.61
N ILE A 280 -11.34 11.86 8.33
CA ILE A 280 -12.40 11.88 7.27
C ILE A 280 -12.73 10.47 6.76
N ILE A 281 -12.67 9.46 7.62
CA ILE A 281 -13.11 8.12 7.25
C ILE A 281 -14.32 7.75 8.10
N ASP A 282 -15.46 7.86 7.45
CA ASP A 282 -16.75 7.41 7.94
C ASP A 282 -16.79 5.87 7.92
N ASN A 283 -17.47 5.27 8.90
CA ASN A 283 -17.75 3.83 9.00
C ASN A 283 -18.36 3.25 7.70
N ASN A 284 -18.95 4.14 6.91
CA ASN A 284 -19.45 3.91 5.58
C ASN A 284 -18.49 3.17 4.62
N TYR A 285 -17.17 3.36 4.71
CA TYR A 285 -16.23 2.59 3.87
C TYR A 285 -16.12 1.12 4.25
N TYR A 286 -16.37 0.75 5.51
CA TYR A 286 -16.43 -0.67 5.90
C TYR A 286 -17.60 -1.38 5.22
N HIS A 287 -18.74 -0.71 5.08
CA HIS A 287 -19.88 -1.22 4.32
C HIS A 287 -19.56 -1.41 2.83
N LEU A 288 -18.76 -0.53 2.24
CA LEU A 288 -18.27 -0.69 0.87
C LEU A 288 -17.36 -1.92 0.73
N ILE A 289 -16.46 -2.14 1.69
CA ILE A 289 -15.59 -3.34 1.71
C ILE A 289 -16.44 -4.61 1.79
N ASP A 290 -17.40 -4.65 2.72
CA ASP A 290 -18.29 -5.81 2.88
C ASP A 290 -19.12 -6.07 1.62
N TYR A 291 -19.58 -5.01 0.95
CA TYR A 291 -20.27 -5.11 -0.34
C TYR A 291 -19.36 -5.71 -1.43
N CYS A 292 -18.13 -5.20 -1.58
CA CYS A 292 -17.18 -5.72 -2.56
C CYS A 292 -16.88 -7.20 -2.30
N ILE A 293 -16.70 -7.59 -1.03
CA ILE A 293 -16.49 -8.97 -0.62
C ILE A 293 -17.68 -9.85 -1.00
N SER A 294 -18.90 -9.40 -0.71
CA SER A 294 -20.12 -10.14 -1.04
C SER A 294 -20.29 -10.33 -2.54
N MET A 295 -20.00 -9.30 -3.34
CA MET A 295 -20.10 -9.35 -4.80
C MET A 295 -19.00 -10.18 -5.46
N LEU A 296 -17.81 -10.26 -4.87
CA LEU A 296 -16.74 -11.12 -5.36
C LEU A 296 -17.02 -12.61 -5.15
N ASP A 297 -17.76 -12.96 -4.09
CA ASP A 297 -18.17 -14.34 -3.80
C ASP A 297 -19.29 -14.82 -4.74
N GLN A 298 -20.23 -13.94 -5.08
CA GLN A 298 -21.21 -14.19 -6.13
C GLN A 298 -20.45 -14.32 -7.46
N GLN A 299 -20.73 -15.34 -8.27
CA GLN A 299 -19.99 -15.66 -9.51
C GLN A 299 -20.17 -14.59 -10.62
N GLY A 300 -19.73 -13.35 -10.37
CA GLY A 300 -19.77 -12.24 -11.30
C GLY A 300 -18.83 -12.44 -12.49
N THR A 301 -19.06 -11.66 -13.53
CA THR A 301 -18.24 -11.63 -14.74
C THR A 301 -16.78 -11.28 -14.43
N THR A 302 -15.85 -11.64 -15.31
CA THR A 302 -14.42 -11.31 -15.18
C THR A 302 -14.20 -9.82 -15.02
N MET A 303 -14.94 -8.99 -15.78
CA MET A 303 -14.84 -7.53 -15.71
C MET A 303 -15.19 -7.01 -14.31
N ILE A 304 -16.30 -7.48 -13.74
CA ILE A 304 -16.73 -7.11 -12.38
C ILE A 304 -15.66 -7.46 -11.35
N LYS A 305 -15.08 -8.65 -11.46
CA LYS A 305 -14.04 -9.10 -10.53
C LYS A 305 -12.80 -8.20 -10.60
N ARG A 306 -12.34 -7.84 -11.82
CA ARG A 306 -11.23 -6.90 -12.00
C ARG A 306 -11.52 -5.57 -11.32
N THR A 307 -12.71 -5.02 -11.56
CA THR A 307 -13.13 -3.73 -11.01
C THR A 307 -13.26 -3.74 -9.48
N LEU A 308 -13.86 -4.78 -8.91
CA LEU A 308 -13.99 -4.93 -7.45
C LEU A 308 -12.64 -5.15 -6.76
N LEU A 309 -11.75 -5.96 -7.34
CA LEU A 309 -10.40 -6.16 -6.81
C LEU A 309 -9.56 -4.88 -6.93
N SER A 310 -9.67 -4.14 -8.03
CA SER A 310 -9.04 -2.83 -8.18
C SER A 310 -9.52 -1.86 -7.10
N THR A 311 -10.84 -1.78 -6.88
CA THR A 311 -11.48 -1.00 -5.81
C THR A 311 -10.92 -1.37 -4.44
N LEU A 312 -10.98 -2.65 -4.07
CA LEU A 312 -10.41 -3.13 -2.79
C LEU A 312 -8.92 -2.78 -2.67
N CYS A 313 -8.16 -2.88 -3.76
CA CYS A 313 -6.75 -2.52 -3.75
C CYS A 313 -6.54 -1.02 -3.49
N HIS A 314 -7.36 -0.13 -4.04
CA HIS A 314 -7.28 1.30 -3.70
C HIS A 314 -7.66 1.59 -2.25
N LEU A 315 -8.61 0.85 -1.67
CA LEU A 315 -8.97 0.98 -0.25
C LEU A 315 -7.80 0.62 0.68
N THR A 316 -6.81 -0.16 0.20
CA THR A 316 -5.61 -0.49 0.98
C THR A 316 -4.63 0.66 1.17
N TYR A 317 -4.83 1.82 0.54
CA TYR A 317 -4.03 3.02 0.84
C TYR A 317 -4.32 3.56 2.25
N ASN A 318 -5.50 3.25 2.81
CA ASN A 318 -5.82 3.67 4.16
C ASN A 318 -5.55 2.57 5.21
N ILE A 319 -4.89 2.96 6.29
CA ILE A 319 -4.48 2.03 7.35
C ILE A 319 -5.66 1.41 8.12
N ASP A 320 -6.73 2.16 8.37
CA ASP A 320 -7.89 1.65 9.12
C ASP A 320 -8.65 0.63 8.27
N MET A 321 -8.74 0.85 6.95
CA MET A 321 -9.26 -0.11 5.99
C MET A 321 -8.41 -1.39 5.91
N ILE A 322 -7.08 -1.25 5.90
CA ILE A 322 -6.18 -2.41 5.98
C ILE A 322 -6.49 -3.22 7.24
N VAL A 323 -6.57 -2.58 8.41
CA VAL A 323 -6.87 -3.25 9.68
C VAL A 323 -8.22 -3.95 9.63
N TYR A 324 -9.24 -3.33 9.04
CA TYR A 324 -10.54 -3.95 8.84
C TYR A 324 -10.46 -5.20 7.95
N MET A 325 -9.84 -5.09 6.78
CA MET A 325 -9.66 -6.21 5.84
C MET A 325 -8.81 -7.35 6.43
N LYS A 326 -7.74 -7.03 7.17
CA LYS A 326 -6.88 -8.03 7.84
C LYS A 326 -7.65 -8.91 8.81
N ASN A 327 -8.63 -8.34 9.50
CA ASN A 327 -9.48 -9.04 10.47
C ASN A 327 -10.61 -9.86 9.81
N ASN A 328 -10.83 -9.71 8.50
CA ASN A 328 -11.85 -10.45 7.76
C ASN A 328 -11.27 -11.77 7.20
N LEU A 329 -11.48 -12.87 7.94
CA LEU A 329 -11.02 -14.21 7.55
C LEU A 329 -11.65 -14.70 6.24
N PHE A 330 -12.88 -14.30 5.96
CA PHE A 330 -13.59 -14.70 4.74
C PHE A 330 -12.93 -14.08 3.50
N LEU A 331 -12.61 -12.78 3.53
CA LEU A 331 -11.88 -12.09 2.46
C LEU A 331 -10.56 -12.81 2.12
N LYS A 332 -9.76 -13.16 3.13
CA LYS A 332 -8.49 -13.89 2.91
C LYS A 332 -8.73 -15.21 2.17
N SER A 333 -9.72 -15.99 2.62
CA SER A 333 -10.04 -17.28 1.99
C SER A 333 -10.54 -17.14 0.54
N LEU A 334 -11.30 -16.07 0.26
CA LEU A 334 -11.81 -15.76 -1.07
C LEU A 334 -10.67 -15.36 -2.02
N LEU A 335 -9.81 -14.44 -1.58
CA LEU A 335 -8.67 -13.98 -2.37
C LEU A 335 -7.69 -15.12 -2.68
N LEU A 336 -7.40 -16.00 -1.72
CA LEU A 336 -6.53 -17.15 -1.97
C LEU A 336 -7.06 -18.03 -3.12
N LYS A 337 -8.37 -18.27 -3.20
CA LYS A 337 -8.98 -18.97 -4.34
C LYS A 337 -8.82 -18.20 -5.65
N MET A 338 -8.91 -16.87 -5.62
CA MET A 338 -8.78 -16.03 -6.82
C MET A 338 -7.35 -15.97 -7.38
N THR A 339 -6.34 -16.34 -6.59
CA THR A 339 -4.94 -16.43 -7.09
C THR A 339 -4.73 -17.50 -8.17
N GLU A 340 -5.67 -18.44 -8.28
CA GLU A 340 -5.70 -19.51 -9.29
C GLU A 340 -6.43 -19.09 -10.59
N SER A 341 -6.92 -17.85 -10.67
CA SER A 341 -7.58 -17.35 -11.88
C SER A 341 -6.62 -17.28 -13.07
N ASP A 342 -7.10 -17.70 -14.24
CA ASP A 342 -6.38 -17.56 -15.52
C ASP A 342 -6.26 -16.09 -15.98
N ASP A 343 -7.07 -15.20 -15.40
CA ASP A 343 -7.04 -13.78 -15.70
C ASP A 343 -5.89 -13.08 -14.98
N SER A 344 -4.93 -12.57 -15.75
CA SER A 344 -3.71 -11.95 -15.22
C SER A 344 -3.97 -10.75 -14.32
N GLU A 345 -5.03 -9.97 -14.59
CA GLU A 345 -5.36 -8.75 -13.86
C GLU A 345 -6.07 -9.07 -12.54
N ILE A 346 -6.98 -10.05 -12.55
CA ILE A 346 -7.57 -10.62 -11.34
C ILE A 346 -6.47 -11.17 -10.43
N SER A 347 -5.60 -12.02 -10.97
CA SER A 347 -4.50 -12.64 -10.21
C SER A 347 -3.58 -11.56 -9.61
N PHE A 348 -3.21 -10.56 -10.41
CA PHE A 348 -2.36 -9.45 -9.99
C PHE A 348 -2.98 -8.61 -8.87
N ASN A 349 -4.21 -8.10 -9.04
CA ASN A 349 -4.88 -7.30 -8.02
C ASN A 349 -5.15 -8.12 -6.75
N THR A 350 -5.42 -9.42 -6.89
CA THR A 350 -5.54 -10.35 -5.75
C THR A 350 -4.23 -10.42 -4.95
N TYR A 351 -3.09 -10.62 -5.63
CA TYR A 351 -1.79 -10.65 -4.96
C TYR A 351 -1.43 -9.31 -4.33
N ARG A 352 -1.83 -8.19 -4.92
CA ARG A 352 -1.64 -6.86 -4.32
C ARG A 352 -2.41 -6.70 -3.02
N ILE A 353 -3.67 -7.12 -2.95
CA ILE A 353 -4.44 -7.06 -1.70
C ILE A 353 -3.84 -8.02 -0.67
N LEU A 354 -3.57 -9.28 -1.06
CA LEU A 354 -2.96 -10.29 -0.18
C LEU A 354 -1.62 -9.81 0.39
N SER A 355 -0.79 -9.14 -0.42
CA SER A 355 0.52 -8.61 0.00
C SER A 355 0.44 -7.63 1.18
N ILE A 356 -0.71 -6.98 1.35
CA ILE A 356 -0.92 -5.97 2.39
C ILE A 356 -1.64 -6.58 3.60
N ILE A 357 -2.58 -7.50 3.38
CA ILE A 357 -3.43 -8.04 4.45
C ILE A 357 -2.88 -9.32 5.10
N MET A 358 -1.93 -9.99 4.47
CA MET A 358 -1.29 -11.18 5.04
C MET A 358 -0.29 -10.78 6.13
N ASN A 359 -0.15 -11.64 7.14
CA ASN A 359 0.89 -11.52 8.15
C ASN A 359 2.09 -12.44 7.80
N GLU A 360 3.15 -12.38 8.59
CA GLU A 360 4.35 -13.19 8.33
C GLU A 360 4.07 -14.71 8.33
N GLU A 361 3.18 -15.18 9.20
CA GLU A 361 2.80 -16.60 9.24
C GLU A 361 1.97 -17.03 8.03
N ASP A 362 1.06 -16.17 7.60
CA ASP A 362 0.20 -16.40 6.43
C ASP A 362 1.09 -16.59 5.19
N ILE A 363 2.12 -15.75 5.01
CA ILE A 363 3.07 -15.85 3.89
C ILE A 363 3.88 -17.14 3.95
N LYS A 364 4.36 -17.53 5.14
CA LYS A 364 5.11 -18.79 5.34
C LYS A 364 4.26 -20.02 5.04
N ARG A 365 2.95 -19.95 5.25
CA ARG A 365 2.01 -21.04 4.96
C ARG A 365 1.60 -21.13 3.49
N LEU A 366 1.89 -20.11 2.67
CA LEU A 366 1.63 -20.19 1.24
C LEU A 366 2.47 -21.30 0.62
N ALA A 367 1.82 -22.16 -0.16
CA ALA A 367 2.51 -23.23 -0.88
C ALA A 367 3.57 -22.69 -1.86
N ASN A 368 3.41 -21.45 -2.35
CA ASN A 368 4.34 -20.82 -3.27
C ASN A 368 4.36 -19.29 -3.08
N SER A 369 4.97 -18.82 -2.00
CA SER A 369 5.20 -17.39 -1.76
C SER A 369 6.02 -16.72 -2.88
N ASN A 370 6.90 -17.47 -3.55
CA ASN A 370 7.68 -16.98 -4.70
C ASN A 370 6.79 -16.57 -5.89
N LYS A 371 5.58 -17.14 -6.02
CA LYS A 371 4.63 -16.74 -7.07
C LYS A 371 4.18 -15.28 -6.89
N ILE A 372 4.01 -14.80 -5.65
CA ILE A 372 3.67 -13.39 -5.38
C ILE A 372 4.77 -12.49 -5.94
N VAL A 373 6.02 -12.81 -5.58
CA VAL A 373 7.17 -12.02 -6.00
C VAL A 373 7.35 -12.05 -7.52
N ALA A 374 7.22 -13.22 -8.15
CA ALA A 374 7.31 -13.35 -9.60
C ALA A 374 6.25 -12.51 -10.33
N VAL A 375 5.00 -12.51 -9.85
CA VAL A 375 3.93 -11.69 -10.43
C VAL A 375 4.26 -10.19 -10.30
N PHE A 376 4.65 -9.73 -9.10
CA PHE A 376 5.04 -8.34 -8.90
C PHE A 376 6.22 -7.93 -9.79
N TYR A 377 7.23 -8.78 -9.90
CA TYR A 377 8.41 -8.52 -10.73
C TYR A 377 8.07 -8.41 -12.23
N LEU A 378 7.22 -9.32 -12.75
CA LEU A 378 6.76 -9.28 -14.14
C LEU A 378 6.01 -7.99 -14.46
N TYR A 379 5.06 -7.59 -13.58
CA TYR A 379 4.32 -6.34 -13.77
C TYR A 379 5.20 -5.10 -13.61
N PHE A 380 6.19 -5.14 -12.73
CA PHE A 380 7.17 -4.06 -12.58
C PHE A 380 7.89 -3.81 -13.91
N ILE A 381 8.43 -4.86 -14.53
CA ILE A 381 9.16 -4.74 -15.81
C ILE A 381 8.24 -4.31 -16.94
N SER A 382 6.99 -4.81 -16.98
CA SER A 382 6.06 -4.41 -18.05
C SER A 382 5.61 -2.95 -17.94
N MET A 383 5.65 -2.36 -16.75
CA MET A 383 5.11 -1.02 -16.47
C MET A 383 6.16 0.08 -16.41
N ILE A 384 7.41 -0.22 -16.01
CA ILE A 384 8.43 0.80 -15.72
C ILE A 384 8.70 1.75 -16.90
N ASP A 385 8.72 1.22 -18.12
CA ASP A 385 9.01 1.98 -19.34
C ASP A 385 7.74 2.41 -20.10
N ASP A 386 6.54 2.06 -19.62
CA ASP A 386 5.26 2.38 -20.26
C ASP A 386 4.64 3.66 -19.66
N PRO A 387 4.67 4.80 -20.38
CA PRO A 387 4.11 6.05 -19.87
C PRO A 387 2.60 5.96 -19.60
N ILE A 388 1.87 5.10 -20.32
CA ILE A 388 0.42 4.91 -20.15
C ILE A 388 0.12 4.28 -18.79
N GLN A 389 1.02 3.41 -18.30
CA GLN A 389 0.83 2.66 -17.07
C GLN A 389 1.44 3.36 -15.84
N LYS A 390 1.84 4.64 -15.93
CA LYS A 390 2.50 5.35 -14.82
C LYS A 390 1.68 5.36 -13.53
N THR A 391 0.36 5.51 -13.61
CA THR A 391 -0.56 5.47 -12.46
C THR A 391 -0.67 4.06 -11.87
N ALA A 392 -0.80 3.04 -12.73
CA ALA A 392 -0.79 1.64 -12.32
C ALA A 392 0.56 1.26 -11.68
N PHE A 393 1.67 1.79 -12.20
CA PHE A 393 3.01 1.59 -11.69
C PHE A 393 3.22 2.21 -10.31
N HIS A 394 2.75 3.45 -10.10
CA HIS A 394 2.65 4.05 -8.76
C HIS A 394 1.92 3.10 -7.81
N SER A 395 0.76 2.59 -8.24
CA SER A 395 -0.08 1.70 -7.44
C SER A 395 0.60 0.36 -7.12
N LEU A 396 1.39 -0.16 -8.05
CA LEU A 396 2.23 -1.33 -7.85
C LEU A 396 3.33 -1.07 -6.80
N LEU A 397 4.01 0.08 -6.87
CA LEU A 397 5.06 0.42 -5.90
C LEU A 397 4.50 0.64 -4.49
N HIS A 398 3.31 1.23 -4.36
CA HIS A 398 2.62 1.32 -3.08
C HIS A 398 2.39 -0.07 -2.47
N SER A 399 1.84 -1.02 -3.25
CA SER A 399 1.66 -2.39 -2.79
C SER A 399 2.99 -3.09 -2.46
N LEU A 400 4.03 -2.86 -3.27
CA LEU A 400 5.36 -3.43 -3.07
C LEU A 400 6.02 -2.92 -1.78
N LYS A 401 5.89 -1.62 -1.46
CA LYS A 401 6.35 -1.05 -0.19
C LYS A 401 5.81 -1.80 1.02
N SER A 402 4.50 -2.10 1.01
CA SER A 402 3.86 -2.84 2.09
C SER A 402 4.29 -4.31 2.12
N LEU A 403 4.45 -4.92 0.95
CA LEU A 403 4.89 -6.31 0.80
C LEU A 403 6.32 -6.54 1.34
N VAL A 404 7.20 -5.56 1.15
CA VAL A 404 8.61 -5.61 1.57
C VAL A 404 8.77 -5.62 3.09
N GLN A 405 7.71 -5.42 3.87
CA GLN A 405 7.76 -5.61 5.33
C GLN A 405 7.94 -7.07 5.76
N HIS A 406 7.78 -8.03 4.83
CA HIS A 406 7.87 -9.45 5.10
C HIS A 406 9.23 -10.03 4.74
N GLU A 407 9.88 -10.71 5.70
CA GLU A 407 11.29 -11.09 5.59
C GLU A 407 11.53 -12.09 4.46
N GLN A 408 10.64 -13.09 4.32
CA GLN A 408 10.72 -14.06 3.23
C GLN A 408 10.60 -13.40 1.85
N ILE A 409 9.78 -12.35 1.74
CA ILE A 409 9.55 -11.64 0.47
C ILE A 409 10.74 -10.75 0.12
N LYS A 410 11.37 -10.09 1.10
CA LYS A 410 12.61 -9.31 0.88
C LYS A 410 13.66 -10.15 0.19
N ILE A 411 13.94 -11.33 0.72
CA ILE A 411 14.96 -12.25 0.20
C ILE A 411 14.67 -12.63 -1.26
N GLU A 412 13.42 -13.05 -1.55
CA GLU A 412 13.04 -13.48 -2.89
C GLU A 412 13.05 -12.31 -3.90
N LEU A 413 12.62 -11.11 -3.50
CA LEU A 413 12.69 -9.90 -4.33
C LEU A 413 14.13 -9.55 -4.72
N ILE A 414 15.05 -9.64 -3.76
CA ILE A 414 16.49 -9.41 -4.00
C ILE A 414 17.02 -10.44 -4.99
N ASN A 415 16.69 -11.72 -4.80
CA ASN A 415 17.11 -12.81 -5.70
C ASN A 415 16.59 -12.65 -7.14
N GLN A 416 15.39 -12.07 -7.31
CA GLN A 416 14.81 -11.78 -8.62
C GLN A 416 15.45 -10.57 -9.32
N GLY A 417 16.30 -9.80 -8.63
CA GLY A 417 17.01 -8.66 -9.23
C GLY A 417 16.19 -7.38 -9.27
N ILE A 418 15.37 -7.11 -8.25
CA ILE A 418 14.57 -5.87 -8.18
C ILE A 418 15.42 -4.61 -7.96
N ILE A 419 16.59 -4.73 -7.30
CA ILE A 419 17.40 -3.58 -6.86
C ILE A 419 17.80 -2.65 -8.02
N PRO A 420 18.38 -3.14 -9.14
CA PRO A 420 18.71 -2.28 -10.27
C PRO A 420 17.50 -1.54 -10.84
N LEU A 421 16.32 -2.17 -10.85
CA LEU A 421 15.09 -1.54 -11.34
C LEU A 421 14.61 -0.42 -10.42
N LEU A 422 14.72 -0.60 -9.10
CA LEU A 422 14.42 0.46 -8.13
C LEU A 422 15.41 1.62 -8.25
N ILE A 423 16.70 1.35 -8.47
CA ILE A 423 17.71 2.39 -8.73
C ILE A 423 17.36 3.20 -9.98
N ARG A 424 16.88 2.55 -11.05
CA ARG A 424 16.37 3.27 -12.25
C ARG A 424 15.23 4.22 -11.89
N CYS A 425 14.25 3.77 -11.11
CA CYS A 425 13.14 4.61 -10.63
C CYS A 425 13.58 5.82 -9.79
N ILE A 426 14.81 5.81 -9.27
CA ILE A 426 15.36 6.88 -8.44
C ILE A 426 16.19 7.86 -9.27
N ILE A 427 17.00 7.37 -10.19
CA ILE A 427 18.00 8.19 -10.91
C ILE A 427 17.45 8.75 -12.22
N GLU A 428 16.55 8.05 -12.91
CA GLU A 428 16.05 8.49 -14.22
C GLU A 428 15.14 9.74 -14.10
N GLU A 429 15.34 10.71 -15.00
CA GLU A 429 14.71 12.04 -14.96
C GLU A 429 13.18 11.99 -15.03
N ASN A 430 12.61 11.01 -15.73
CA ASN A 430 11.17 10.79 -15.86
C ASN A 430 10.45 10.51 -14.52
N PHE A 431 11.20 10.13 -13.48
CA PHE A 431 10.70 9.86 -12.14
C PHE A 431 11.07 10.92 -11.11
N HIS A 432 11.89 11.93 -11.46
CA HIS A 432 12.33 12.95 -10.50
C HIS A 432 11.14 13.70 -9.87
N LYS A 433 11.18 13.86 -8.54
CA LYS A 433 10.15 14.52 -7.72
C LYS A 433 8.76 13.88 -7.82
N THR A 434 8.67 12.63 -8.28
CA THR A 434 7.41 11.89 -8.32
C THR A 434 7.26 10.98 -7.10
N LYS A 435 6.02 10.58 -6.79
CA LYS A 435 5.74 9.55 -5.78
C LYS A 435 6.40 8.20 -6.07
N ILE A 436 6.62 7.88 -7.35
CA ILE A 436 7.35 6.69 -7.79
C ILE A 436 8.78 6.70 -7.22
N GLN A 437 9.50 7.82 -7.35
CA GLN A 437 10.85 7.97 -6.79
C GLN A 437 10.83 7.86 -5.26
N GLN A 438 9.83 8.46 -4.59
CA GLN A 438 9.66 8.33 -3.14
C GLN A 438 9.48 6.87 -2.71
N TYR A 439 8.53 6.15 -3.31
CA TYR A 439 8.29 4.74 -2.96
C TYR A 439 9.50 3.86 -3.28
N ALA A 440 10.19 4.09 -4.40
CA ALA A 440 11.40 3.34 -4.72
C ALA A 440 12.50 3.51 -3.67
N LEU A 441 12.72 4.74 -3.18
CA LEU A 441 13.64 5.01 -2.07
C LEU A 441 13.20 4.33 -0.78
N GLU A 442 11.91 4.41 -0.42
CA GLU A 442 11.37 3.78 0.80
C GLU A 442 11.48 2.25 0.75
N ILE A 443 11.25 1.64 -0.41
CA ILE A 443 11.44 0.21 -0.64
C ILE A 443 12.92 -0.16 -0.48
N LEU A 444 13.84 0.60 -1.08
CA LEU A 444 15.27 0.36 -0.92
C LEU A 444 15.71 0.50 0.53
N LEU A 445 15.18 1.48 1.28
CA LEU A 445 15.43 1.62 2.71
C LEU A 445 14.94 0.41 3.51
N ALA A 446 13.77 -0.13 3.17
CA ALA A 446 13.27 -1.35 3.82
C ALA A 446 14.09 -2.60 3.45
N LEU A 447 14.68 -2.65 2.25
CA LEU A 447 15.57 -3.73 1.81
C LEU A 447 17.01 -3.60 2.34
N SER A 448 17.47 -2.38 2.65
CA SER A 448 18.86 -2.11 3.06
C SER A 448 19.18 -2.57 4.49
N PHE A 449 18.16 -2.92 5.28
CA PHE A 449 18.35 -3.67 6.54
C PHE A 449 19.00 -5.05 6.32
N ASN A 450 18.98 -5.58 5.09
CA ASN A 450 19.81 -6.70 4.70
C ASN A 450 21.21 -6.20 4.28
N LYS A 451 22.25 -6.75 4.91
CA LYS A 451 23.65 -6.35 4.69
C LYS A 451 24.12 -6.54 3.24
N ASP A 452 23.63 -7.56 2.54
CA ASP A 452 24.00 -7.82 1.15
C ASP A 452 23.41 -6.77 0.23
N THR A 453 22.14 -6.38 0.44
CA THR A 453 21.52 -5.25 -0.25
C THR A 453 22.33 -3.97 -0.04
N LEU A 454 22.69 -3.66 1.21
CA LEU A 454 23.47 -2.48 1.54
C LEU A 454 24.82 -2.47 0.81
N ASN A 455 25.51 -3.62 0.72
CA ASN A 455 26.76 -3.74 -0.04
C ASN A 455 26.56 -3.48 -1.54
N ILE A 456 25.47 -3.97 -2.13
CA ILE A 456 25.15 -3.76 -3.55
C ILE A 456 24.90 -2.28 -3.82
N LEU A 457 24.13 -1.61 -2.96
CA LEU A 457 23.82 -0.19 -3.09
C LEU A 457 25.06 0.70 -2.94
N GLU A 458 25.94 0.38 -2.00
CA GLU A 458 27.18 1.14 -1.77
C GLU A 458 28.13 1.11 -2.97
N GLN A 459 28.11 0.00 -3.73
CA GLN A 459 28.94 -0.16 -4.93
C GLN A 459 28.41 0.62 -6.15
N ASP A 460 27.14 1.03 -6.14
CA ASP A 460 26.56 1.82 -7.23
C ASP A 460 26.90 3.31 -7.07
N ILE A 461 27.96 3.73 -7.75
CA ILE A 461 28.47 5.11 -7.72
C ILE A 461 27.41 6.13 -8.15
N LYS A 462 26.56 5.79 -9.14
CA LYS A 462 25.54 6.73 -9.63
C LYS A 462 24.46 6.94 -8.59
N PHE A 463 24.00 5.86 -7.97
CA PHE A 463 23.04 5.90 -6.88
C PHE A 463 23.59 6.71 -5.69
N MET A 464 24.81 6.42 -5.24
CA MET A 464 25.42 7.11 -4.11
C MET A 464 25.62 8.62 -4.36
N ASN A 465 25.99 9.01 -5.57
CA ASN A 465 26.08 10.43 -5.94
C ASN A 465 24.71 11.10 -5.94
N TYR A 466 23.68 10.43 -6.46
CA TYR A 466 22.33 10.97 -6.48
C TYR A 466 21.73 11.08 -5.06
N LEU A 467 22.01 10.12 -4.19
CA LEU A 467 21.58 10.14 -2.79
C LEU A 467 22.13 11.36 -2.03
N LYS A 468 23.39 11.74 -2.28
CA LYS A 468 24.00 12.98 -1.75
C LYS A 468 23.38 14.26 -2.30
N ILE A 469 22.86 14.23 -3.52
CA ILE A 469 22.08 15.36 -4.06
C ILE A 469 20.77 15.47 -3.29
N LEU A 470 20.10 14.34 -3.02
CA LEU A 470 18.83 14.30 -2.29
C LEU A 470 18.94 14.74 -0.83
N GLU A 471 20.11 14.59 -0.20
CA GLU A 471 20.40 15.11 1.15
C GLU A 471 20.10 16.61 1.29
N ASN A 472 20.23 17.38 0.19
CA ASN A 472 19.94 18.81 0.13
C ASN A 472 18.68 19.13 -0.70
N SER A 473 17.81 18.14 -0.92
CA SER A 473 16.56 18.33 -1.66
C SER A 473 15.60 19.27 -0.93
N THR A 474 14.84 20.08 -1.67
CA THR A 474 13.72 20.86 -1.13
C THR A 474 12.50 19.99 -0.81
N GLU A 475 12.43 18.78 -1.37
CA GLU A 475 11.35 17.82 -1.11
C GLU A 475 11.64 17.06 0.18
N GLU A 476 10.93 17.43 1.26
CA GLU A 476 11.17 16.91 2.63
C GLU A 476 11.11 15.38 2.70
N ASN A 477 10.14 14.75 2.02
CA ASN A 477 10.01 13.29 2.02
C ASN A 477 11.21 12.60 1.37
N LEU A 478 11.71 13.13 0.24
CA LEU A 478 12.87 12.56 -0.44
C LEU A 478 14.14 12.77 0.36
N GLN A 479 14.32 13.97 0.92
CA GLN A 479 15.44 14.30 1.79
C GLN A 479 15.47 13.36 3.00
N ARG A 480 14.32 13.15 3.65
CA ARG A 480 14.20 12.26 4.80
C ARG A 480 14.65 10.84 4.47
N VAL A 481 14.11 10.21 3.41
CA VAL A 481 14.51 8.84 3.05
C VAL A 481 15.99 8.77 2.66
N ALA A 482 16.50 9.76 1.95
CA ALA A 482 17.92 9.83 1.58
C ALA A 482 18.83 9.87 2.80
N ASN A 483 18.50 10.70 3.80
CA ASN A 483 19.27 10.82 5.04
C ASN A 483 19.28 9.50 5.84
N HIS A 484 18.16 8.79 5.90
CA HIS A 484 18.10 7.47 6.56
C HIS A 484 18.97 6.43 5.85
N LEU A 485 18.97 6.39 4.51
CA LEU A 485 19.83 5.49 3.73
C LEU A 485 21.31 5.83 3.93
N LEU A 486 21.69 7.11 3.83
CA LEU A 486 23.06 7.58 4.08
C LEU A 486 23.54 7.16 5.49
N TRP A 487 22.69 7.38 6.49
CA TRP A 487 22.99 6.97 7.86
C TRP A 487 23.18 5.46 8.01
N GLN A 488 22.42 4.60 7.30
CA GLN A 488 22.65 3.15 7.33
C GLN A 488 24.04 2.76 6.77
N PHE A 489 24.52 3.46 5.74
CA PHE A 489 25.89 3.26 5.24
C PHE A 489 26.93 3.67 6.28
N ASP A 490 26.72 4.79 6.98
CA ASP A 490 27.64 5.28 8.02
C ASP A 490 27.70 4.37 9.25
N GLN A 491 26.57 3.74 9.63
CA GLN A 491 26.54 2.78 10.74
C GLN A 491 27.39 1.54 10.45
N LYS A 492 27.39 1.05 9.20
CA LYS A 492 28.25 -0.05 8.79
C LYS A 492 29.74 0.26 9.03
N ILE A 493 30.16 1.51 8.83
CA ILE A 493 31.52 1.98 9.09
C ILE A 493 31.80 2.01 10.60
N SER A 494 30.84 2.49 11.39
CA SER A 494 30.98 2.66 12.85
C SER A 494 31.04 1.34 13.62
N ILE A 495 30.30 0.31 13.20
CA ILE A 495 30.27 -1.02 13.84
C ILE A 495 31.63 -1.72 13.78
N HIS A 496 32.47 -1.42 12.77
CA HIS A 496 33.81 -2.00 12.66
C HIS A 496 34.85 -1.37 13.60
N THR A 497 34.55 -0.21 14.21
CA THR A 497 35.48 0.52 15.10
C THR A 497 35.14 0.43 16.59
N VAL A 498 33.96 -0.08 16.98
CA VAL A 498 33.45 0.00 18.37
C VAL A 498 33.49 -1.37 19.11
N ASN A 499 34.48 -2.21 18.82
CA ASN A 499 34.75 -3.41 19.65
C ASN A 499 35.57 -3.13 20.92
N THR A 500 35.85 -1.87 21.22
CA THR A 500 36.46 -1.44 22.49
C THR A 500 35.86 -0.11 22.89
N LEU A 501 34.81 -0.15 23.70
CA LEU A 501 34.52 0.74 24.82
C LEU A 501 33.13 0.39 25.37
N ASN A 502 33.08 -0.15 26.59
CA ASN A 502 31.88 -0.19 27.39
C ASN A 502 31.49 1.25 27.73
N SER A 503 30.68 1.90 26.90
CA SER A 503 29.99 3.14 27.28
C SER A 503 28.87 2.79 28.25
N SER A 504 29.18 2.80 29.53
CA SER A 504 28.15 2.94 30.56
C SER A 504 27.49 4.32 30.38
N CYS A 505 26.20 4.34 30.06
CA CYS A 505 25.38 5.55 30.09
C CYS A 505 25.46 6.15 31.49
N SER A 506 26.34 7.13 31.67
CA SER A 506 26.55 7.81 32.96
C SER A 506 26.34 9.32 32.86
N ASN A 507 25.67 9.78 31.79
CA ASN A 507 25.02 11.08 31.68
C ASN A 507 23.93 11.00 30.57
N SER A 508 22.81 10.34 30.83
CA SER A 508 21.67 10.30 29.90
C SER A 508 20.99 11.68 29.87
N LYS A 509 20.88 12.28 28.67
CA LYS A 509 20.20 13.57 28.47
C LYS A 509 18.68 13.42 28.55
N PHE A 510 18.17 12.23 28.26
CA PHE A 510 16.76 11.88 28.30
C PHE A 510 16.56 10.62 29.13
N ASP A 511 15.42 10.50 29.77
CA ASP A 511 15.02 9.28 30.48
C ASP A 511 14.33 8.32 29.51
N ILE A 512 13.51 8.86 28.61
CA ILE A 512 12.64 8.08 27.71
C ILE A 512 12.66 8.67 26.31
N MET A 513 12.81 7.84 25.29
CA MET A 513 12.47 8.16 23.91
C MET A 513 11.17 7.46 23.50
N LEU A 514 10.26 8.20 22.87
CA LEU A 514 9.03 7.66 22.28
C LEU A 514 9.22 7.49 20.77
N SER A 515 9.30 6.24 20.31
CA SER A 515 9.30 5.89 18.88
C SER A 515 7.88 5.52 18.45
N TYR A 516 7.30 6.28 17.52
CA TYR A 516 5.87 6.17 17.14
C TYR A 516 5.63 6.53 15.67
N SER A 517 4.52 6.00 15.13
CA SER A 517 4.01 6.44 13.83
C SER A 517 3.21 7.73 13.98
N HIS A 518 3.31 8.66 13.03
CA HIS A 518 2.53 9.90 13.03
C HIS A 518 1.01 9.66 13.14
N SER A 519 0.50 8.53 12.64
CA SER A 519 -0.92 8.13 12.77
C SER A 519 -1.39 7.94 14.22
N ASP A 520 -0.46 7.77 15.15
CA ASP A 520 -0.75 7.51 16.58
C ASP A 520 -0.36 8.71 17.46
N LYS A 521 -0.16 9.90 16.86
CA LYS A 521 0.31 11.13 17.51
C LYS A 521 -0.52 11.51 18.73
N LYS A 522 -1.84 11.43 18.64
CA LYS A 522 -2.78 11.83 19.72
C LYS A 522 -2.50 11.11 21.05
N ILE A 523 -2.42 9.79 21.03
CA ILE A 523 -2.19 8.99 22.24
C ILE A 523 -0.73 9.14 22.70
N CYS A 524 0.24 9.17 21.78
CA CYS A 524 1.65 9.36 22.11
C CYS A 524 1.90 10.72 22.80
N PHE A 525 1.18 11.77 22.38
CA PHE A 525 1.26 13.09 22.98
C PHE A 525 0.70 13.10 24.40
N GLN A 526 -0.40 12.38 24.64
CA GLN A 526 -0.95 12.21 26.00
C GLN A 526 0.02 11.44 26.91
N ILE A 527 0.64 10.37 26.40
CA ILE A 527 1.67 9.61 27.13
C ILE A 527 2.84 10.54 27.48
N TYR A 528 3.36 11.29 26.50
CA TYR A 528 4.43 12.25 26.72
C TYR A 528 4.07 13.26 27.81
N GLU A 529 2.90 13.88 27.72
CA GLU A 529 2.52 14.96 28.65
C GLU A 529 2.45 14.45 30.09
N ASN A 530 1.97 13.23 30.29
CA ASN A 530 1.91 12.64 31.62
C ASN A 530 3.27 12.19 32.14
N LEU A 531 4.15 11.67 31.27
CA LEU A 531 5.53 11.35 31.65
C LEU A 531 6.30 12.61 32.07
N VAL A 532 6.14 13.72 31.36
CA VAL A 532 6.77 15.00 31.73
C VAL A 532 6.19 15.55 33.03
N LYS A 533 4.87 15.43 33.26
CA LYS A 533 4.25 15.80 34.55
C LYS A 533 4.79 14.96 35.71
N ASP A 534 5.09 13.68 35.46
CA ASP A 534 5.68 12.77 36.42
C ASP A 534 7.21 12.97 36.60
N GLY A 535 7.80 13.94 35.89
CA GLY A 535 9.19 14.38 36.08
C GLY A 535 10.22 13.75 35.14
N TYR A 536 9.80 12.96 34.14
CA TYR A 536 10.70 12.35 33.17
C TYR A 536 11.11 13.33 32.06
N HIS A 537 12.37 13.28 31.64
CA HIS A 537 12.87 13.96 30.44
C HIS A 537 12.58 13.09 29.22
N VAL A 538 11.50 13.40 28.50
CA VAL A 538 11.06 12.60 27.35
C VAL A 538 11.49 13.25 26.04
N TRP A 539 12.10 12.47 25.15
CA TRP A 539 12.31 12.83 23.76
C TRP A 539 11.15 12.33 22.90
N LEU A 540 10.59 13.22 22.08
CA LEU A 540 9.51 12.94 21.14
C LEU A 540 9.71 13.84 19.92
N ASP A 541 9.64 13.28 18.73
CA ASP A 541 9.74 14.01 17.46
C ASP A 541 8.47 14.86 17.20
N ARG A 542 8.34 15.99 17.90
CA ARG A 542 7.11 16.82 17.95
C ARG A 542 6.94 17.74 16.75
N ASP A 543 8.05 18.23 16.23
CA ASP A 543 8.14 19.23 15.19
C ASP A 543 9.08 18.64 14.14
N GLN A 544 8.72 18.62 12.86
CA GLN A 544 9.64 18.25 11.78
C GLN A 544 10.85 19.20 11.80
N ILE A 545 11.84 18.96 12.66
CA ILE A 545 12.97 19.86 12.84
C ILE A 545 13.78 19.79 11.55
N HIS A 546 13.67 20.85 10.76
CA HIS A 546 14.45 21.05 9.55
C HIS A 546 15.95 20.90 9.85
N GLY A 547 16.59 19.96 9.17
CA GLY A 547 18.03 20.02 8.88
C GLY A 547 19.02 19.24 9.76
N ASP A 548 18.60 18.47 10.77
CA ASP A 548 19.55 17.68 11.59
C ASP A 548 18.90 16.47 12.32
N THR A 549 18.00 15.74 11.65
CA THR A 549 17.08 14.78 12.30
C THR A 549 17.72 13.43 12.66
N MET A 550 18.60 12.88 11.83
CA MET A 550 19.17 11.53 12.08
C MET A 550 20.19 11.50 13.21
N THR A 551 21.03 12.53 13.28
CA THR A 551 21.96 12.72 14.39
C THR A 551 21.20 12.96 15.69
N ALA A 552 20.10 13.75 15.66
CA ALA A 552 19.25 13.97 16.82
C ALA A 552 18.51 12.70 17.28
N MET A 553 17.92 11.93 16.36
CA MET A 553 17.28 10.64 16.61
C MET A 553 18.27 9.63 17.20
N ALA A 554 19.44 9.46 16.57
CA ALA A 554 20.47 8.54 17.06
C ALA A 554 20.97 8.96 18.46
N ASN A 555 21.22 10.26 18.66
CA ASN A 555 21.57 10.81 19.96
C ASN A 555 20.45 10.58 21.00
N ALA A 556 19.18 10.69 20.62
CA ALA A 556 18.06 10.42 21.51
C ALA A 556 18.02 8.95 21.93
N ILE A 557 18.18 8.02 20.99
CA ILE A 557 18.23 6.58 21.27
C ILE A 557 19.40 6.23 22.20
N GLU A 558 20.59 6.75 21.91
CA GLU A 558 21.81 6.45 22.69
C GLU A 558 21.80 7.06 24.09
N ASN A 559 21.17 8.23 24.25
CA ASN A 559 21.14 8.97 25.51
C ASN A 559 19.82 8.84 26.28
N SER A 560 18.96 7.89 25.90
CA SER A 560 17.74 7.54 26.65
C SER A 560 17.94 6.27 27.47
N GLU A 561 17.41 6.23 28.69
CA GLU A 561 17.38 5.00 29.47
C GLU A 561 16.41 3.98 28.86
N PHE A 562 15.23 4.45 28.47
CA PHE A 562 14.17 3.65 27.87
C PHE A 562 13.84 4.11 26.46
N VAL A 563 13.49 3.17 25.60
CA VAL A 563 12.89 3.46 24.28
C VAL A 563 11.54 2.77 24.23
N PHE A 564 10.47 3.55 24.13
CA PHE A 564 9.13 2.99 23.99
C PHE A 564 8.84 2.79 22.51
N ILE A 565 8.42 1.56 22.17
CA ILE A 565 8.04 1.19 20.81
C ILE A 565 6.52 1.22 20.74
N CYS A 566 5.95 2.31 20.25
CA CYS A 566 4.50 2.51 20.13
C CYS A 566 3.95 1.81 18.88
N MET A 567 3.62 0.54 19.05
CA MET A 567 3.27 -0.39 17.97
C MET A 567 1.84 -0.22 17.46
N SER A 568 1.73 -0.16 16.14
CA SER A 568 0.51 -0.18 15.34
C SER A 568 0.79 -0.76 13.95
N GLU A 569 -0.25 -0.95 13.12
CA GLU A 569 -0.03 -1.35 11.72
C GLU A 569 0.78 -0.29 10.96
N ALA A 570 0.48 1.00 11.17
CA ALA A 570 1.23 2.09 10.54
C ALA A 570 2.71 2.12 10.99
N TYR A 571 2.97 1.84 12.28
CA TYR A 571 4.33 1.71 12.78
C TYR A 571 5.09 0.60 12.05
N LYS A 572 4.46 -0.57 11.88
CA LYS A 572 5.07 -1.71 11.17
C LYS A 572 5.35 -1.39 9.69
N GLN A 573 4.48 -0.62 9.04
CA GLN A 573 4.61 -0.26 7.62
C GLN A 573 5.60 0.87 7.37
N SER A 574 6.08 1.56 8.41
CA SER A 574 6.99 2.70 8.29
C SER A 574 8.46 2.24 8.29
N PRO A 575 9.21 2.42 7.19
CA PRO A 575 10.64 2.07 7.16
C PRO A 575 11.47 2.94 8.11
N PHE A 576 10.98 4.14 8.47
CA PHE A 576 11.62 5.02 9.45
C PHE A 576 11.49 4.47 10.87
N CYS A 577 10.28 4.04 11.25
CA CYS A 577 10.04 3.40 12.55
C CYS A 577 10.76 2.05 12.66
N GLN A 578 10.90 1.32 11.54
CA GLN A 578 11.78 0.16 11.44
C GLN A 578 13.23 0.54 11.74
N ALA A 579 13.75 1.62 11.15
CA ALA A 579 15.12 2.08 11.40
C ALA A 579 15.38 2.41 12.87
N GLU A 580 14.48 3.16 13.50
CA GLU A 580 14.56 3.50 14.92
C GLU A 580 14.53 2.26 15.82
N ALA A 581 13.57 1.35 15.58
CA ALA A 581 13.45 0.12 16.37
C ALA A 581 14.68 -0.77 16.22
N HIS A 582 15.18 -0.95 15.00
CA HIS A 582 16.40 -1.71 14.75
C HIS A 582 17.60 -1.07 15.44
N TYR A 583 17.75 0.25 15.36
CA TYR A 583 18.87 0.93 16.00
C TYR A 583 18.83 0.78 17.53
N ALA A 584 17.67 1.01 18.15
CA ALA A 584 17.49 0.85 19.58
C ALA A 584 17.73 -0.61 20.02
N PHE A 585 17.33 -1.58 19.20
CA PHE A 585 17.59 -3.00 19.43
C PHE A 585 19.09 -3.34 19.34
N GLU A 586 19.80 -2.85 18.31
CA GLU A 586 21.24 -3.06 18.12
C GLU A 586 22.07 -2.43 19.23
N ARG A 587 21.66 -1.24 19.70
CA ARG A 587 22.27 -0.55 20.85
C ARG A 587 21.90 -1.17 22.20
N ARG A 588 21.06 -2.21 22.22
CA ARG A 588 20.60 -2.91 23.43
C ARG A 588 19.90 -1.97 24.42
N CYS A 589 19.16 -0.97 23.91
CA CYS A 589 18.35 -0.08 24.73
C CYS A 589 17.26 -0.86 25.49
N LYS A 590 16.79 -0.33 26.62
CA LYS A 590 15.66 -0.92 27.37
C LYS A 590 14.36 -0.64 26.63
N LEU A 591 13.93 -1.57 25.80
CA LEU A 591 12.71 -1.40 25.01
C LEU A 591 11.45 -1.74 25.83
N ILE A 592 10.46 -0.84 25.82
CA ILE A 592 9.12 -1.10 26.37
C ILE A 592 8.11 -1.06 25.22
N PRO A 593 7.56 -2.20 24.79
CA PRO A 593 6.57 -2.22 23.71
C PRO A 593 5.18 -1.79 24.19
N ILE A 594 4.56 -0.89 23.44
CA ILE A 594 3.24 -0.33 23.72
C ILE A 594 2.31 -0.63 22.55
N ILE A 595 1.14 -1.20 22.80
CA ILE A 595 0.11 -1.44 21.77
C ILE A 595 -0.82 -0.22 21.72
N MET A 596 -0.89 0.42 20.56
CA MET A 596 -1.65 1.66 20.35
C MET A 596 -3.06 1.42 19.80
N LYS A 597 -3.29 0.29 19.13
CA LYS A 597 -4.54 -0.02 18.41
C LYS A 597 -5.08 -1.39 18.79
N ALA A 598 -6.41 -1.47 18.92
CA ALA A 598 -7.10 -2.69 19.33
C ALA A 598 -6.85 -3.83 18.35
N LYS A 599 -6.66 -5.05 18.89
CA LYS A 599 -6.42 -6.30 18.13
C LYS A 599 -5.13 -6.33 17.32
N TYR A 600 -4.28 -5.29 17.39
CA TYR A 600 -2.97 -5.33 16.77
C TYR A 600 -2.07 -6.36 17.45
N LYS A 601 -1.31 -7.12 16.65
CA LYS A 601 -0.31 -8.07 17.15
C LYS A 601 0.97 -7.88 16.35
N PRO A 602 2.11 -7.64 17.00
CA PRO A 602 3.38 -7.54 16.29
C PRO A 602 3.79 -8.91 15.73
N ASP A 603 4.28 -8.90 14.50
CA ASP A 603 4.79 -10.05 13.76
C ASP A 603 5.98 -9.63 12.88
N GLY A 604 6.60 -10.58 12.17
CA GLY A 604 7.75 -10.31 11.29
C GLY A 604 8.93 -9.66 12.03
N TRP A 605 9.54 -8.64 11.42
CA TRP A 605 10.68 -7.91 11.98
C TRP A 605 10.38 -7.30 13.35
N LEU A 606 9.18 -6.73 13.53
CA LEU A 606 8.81 -6.07 14.77
C LEU A 606 8.62 -7.11 15.89
N GLY A 607 7.96 -8.22 15.58
CA GLY A 607 7.79 -9.34 16.52
C GLY A 607 9.12 -9.88 17.05
N ILE A 608 10.18 -9.90 16.22
CA ILE A 608 11.52 -10.31 16.64
C ILE A 608 12.11 -9.31 17.66
N ILE A 609 12.02 -8.01 17.39
CA ILE A 609 12.56 -6.95 18.26
C ILE A 609 11.89 -6.96 19.64
N VAL A 610 10.56 -7.09 19.65
CA VAL A 610 9.77 -7.00 20.89
C VAL A 610 9.59 -8.35 21.60
N SER A 611 10.09 -9.43 21.02
CA SER A 611 10.00 -10.77 21.60
C SER A 611 10.56 -10.82 23.03
N GLY A 612 9.85 -11.56 23.90
CA GLY A 612 10.21 -11.75 25.30
C GLY A 612 9.95 -10.54 26.22
N LYS A 613 9.30 -9.47 25.74
CA LYS A 613 9.00 -8.26 26.52
C LYS A 613 7.52 -8.19 26.91
N ILE A 614 7.21 -7.49 28.00
CA ILE A 614 5.84 -7.24 28.45
C ILE A 614 5.23 -6.13 27.60
N TYR A 615 4.03 -6.37 27.06
CA TYR A 615 3.30 -5.38 26.26
C TYR A 615 2.32 -4.62 27.13
N ILE A 616 2.30 -3.29 26.99
CA ILE A 616 1.30 -2.43 27.62
C ILE A 616 0.29 -2.02 26.56
N ASP A 617 -0.97 -2.32 26.79
CA ASP A 617 -2.03 -2.12 25.79
C ASP A 617 -2.90 -0.92 26.14
N PHE A 618 -2.66 0.22 25.46
CA PHE A 618 -3.44 1.45 25.60
C PHE A 618 -4.77 1.39 24.84
N SER A 619 -5.00 0.35 24.04
CA SER A 619 -6.26 0.16 23.33
C SER A 619 -7.28 -0.69 24.09
N LYS A 620 -6.80 -1.52 25.04
CA LYS A 620 -7.62 -2.43 25.83
C LYS A 620 -8.12 -1.82 27.13
N PHE A 621 -7.35 -0.92 27.74
CA PHE A 621 -7.66 -0.30 29.03
C PHE A 621 -7.93 1.19 28.86
N GLU A 622 -8.63 1.80 29.82
CA GLU A 622 -8.70 3.25 29.92
C GLU A 622 -7.28 3.82 30.09
N PHE A 623 -7.07 5.02 29.54
CA PHE A 623 -5.75 5.65 29.45
C PHE A 623 -5.01 5.64 30.80
N ASP A 624 -5.66 6.06 31.88
CA ASP A 624 -5.04 6.16 33.21
C ASP A 624 -4.61 4.80 33.76
N SER A 625 -5.38 3.75 33.48
CA SER A 625 -5.06 2.38 33.89
C SER A 625 -3.86 1.84 33.10
N ALA A 626 -3.85 2.01 31.78
CA ALA A 626 -2.73 1.63 30.93
C ALA A 626 -1.45 2.40 31.31
N TYR A 627 -1.58 3.70 31.60
CA TYR A 627 -0.48 4.54 32.03
C TYR A 627 0.09 4.13 33.39
N SER A 628 -0.77 3.72 34.34
CA SER A 628 -0.31 3.15 35.62
C SER A 628 0.49 1.85 35.43
N MET A 629 0.05 0.97 34.51
CA MET A 629 0.79 -0.23 34.12
C MET A 629 2.15 0.12 33.49
N LEU A 630 2.19 1.15 32.63
CA LEU A 630 3.43 1.66 32.04
C LEU A 630 4.42 2.12 33.10
N LYS A 631 3.98 2.90 34.09
CA LYS A 631 4.84 3.32 35.20
C LYS A 631 5.39 2.16 36.01
N THR A 632 4.52 1.21 36.31
CA THR A 632 4.92 -0.01 37.04
C THR A 632 6.01 -0.77 36.26
N GLU A 633 5.93 -0.80 34.94
CA GLU A 633 6.93 -1.47 34.10
C GLU A 633 8.27 -0.70 34.04
N ILE A 634 8.23 0.64 33.97
CA ILE A 634 9.43 1.49 34.07
C ILE A 634 10.15 1.21 35.39
N GLU A 635 9.43 1.28 36.52
CA GLU A 635 9.99 1.07 37.87
C GLU A 635 10.59 -0.34 38.03
N LYS A 636 9.89 -1.38 37.56
CA LYS A 636 10.40 -2.77 37.58
C LYS A 636 11.69 -2.92 36.78
N THR A 637 11.74 -2.31 35.60
CA THR A 637 12.89 -2.42 34.71
C THR A 637 14.09 -1.62 35.22
N GLN A 638 13.85 -0.50 35.92
CA GLN A 638 14.89 0.23 36.65
C GLN A 638 15.47 -0.63 37.79
N ASN A 639 14.62 -1.23 38.62
CA ASN A 639 15.02 -2.01 39.80
C ASN A 639 15.74 -3.33 39.47
N THR A 640 15.51 -3.91 38.29
CA THR A 640 16.22 -5.12 37.85
C THR A 640 17.69 -4.83 37.47
N THR A 641 18.02 -3.56 37.19
CA THR A 641 19.37 -3.15 36.75
C THR A 641 20.34 -2.94 37.93
N THR A 642 19.84 -2.68 39.13
CA THR A 642 20.63 -2.32 40.34
C THR A 642 21.20 -3.52 41.12
N VAL A 643 20.81 -4.76 40.81
CA VAL A 643 21.20 -5.96 41.61
C VAL A 643 22.50 -6.62 41.12
N HIS A 644 23.09 -6.19 40.00
CA HIS A 644 24.31 -6.82 39.41
C HIS A 644 25.63 -6.06 39.58
N SER A 645 25.68 -5.00 40.38
CA SER A 645 26.93 -4.34 40.77
C SER A 645 27.25 -4.57 42.25
N ILE A 646 27.85 -5.72 42.59
CA ILE A 646 28.86 -5.94 43.66
C ILE A 646 29.27 -7.42 43.59
N THR A 647 30.37 -7.71 42.90
CA THR A 647 31.51 -8.55 43.33
C THR A 647 32.37 -8.90 42.11
N LYS A 648 33.62 -8.42 42.11
CA LYS A 648 34.65 -8.79 41.13
C LYS A 648 35.09 -10.25 41.38
N PRO A 649 35.24 -11.09 40.35
CA PRO A 649 36.15 -12.23 40.41
C PRO A 649 37.49 -11.85 39.79
N THR A 650 38.54 -12.10 40.57
CA THR A 650 39.96 -12.00 40.21
C THR A 650 40.37 -13.02 39.16
N SER A 651 41.35 -12.59 38.35
CA SER A 651 42.09 -13.28 37.30
C SER A 651 42.47 -14.75 37.55
N HIS A 652 42.31 -15.62 36.53
CA HIS A 652 43.33 -16.59 36.15
C HIS A 652 43.32 -16.89 34.64
N LYS A 653 44.53 -17.06 34.12
CA LYS A 653 44.94 -17.13 32.71
C LYS A 653 44.33 -18.29 31.93
N LEU A 654 44.11 -18.05 30.63
CA LEU A 654 43.92 -19.06 29.61
C LEU A 654 45.04 -20.11 29.60
N LEU A 655 44.65 -21.37 29.69
CA LEU A 655 45.33 -22.47 29.02
C LEU A 655 44.29 -23.29 28.28
N VAL A 656 44.45 -23.36 26.97
CA VAL A 656 43.77 -24.33 26.10
C VAL A 656 44.30 -25.73 26.45
N PRO A 657 43.42 -26.74 26.51
CA PRO A 657 43.79 -27.99 25.87
C PRO A 657 42.72 -28.50 24.90
N GLN A 658 43.25 -29.15 23.86
CA GLN A 658 42.58 -29.80 22.76
C GLN A 658 41.77 -31.02 23.21
N SER A 659 40.74 -31.34 22.42
CA SER A 659 40.19 -32.67 22.10
C SER A 659 40.44 -33.83 23.08
N SER A 660 39.36 -34.43 23.59
CA SER A 660 39.04 -35.86 23.34
C SER A 660 37.80 -36.29 24.13
N LEU A 661 36.90 -36.97 23.44
CA LEU A 661 35.85 -37.81 24.00
C LEU A 661 36.46 -38.85 24.96
N VAL A 662 36.11 -38.78 26.24
CA VAL A 662 36.09 -39.94 27.14
C VAL A 662 34.87 -39.81 28.04
N VAL A 663 33.93 -40.73 27.86
CA VAL A 663 32.80 -40.94 28.77
C VAL A 663 33.34 -41.82 29.90
N ASP A 664 33.53 -41.24 31.08
CA ASP A 664 33.72 -42.01 32.31
C ASP A 664 32.51 -41.85 33.23
N GLN A 665 31.88 -42.99 33.50
CA GLN A 665 30.72 -43.17 34.36
C GLN A 665 31.16 -43.21 35.83
N HIS A 666 30.97 -42.14 36.60
CA HIS A 666 30.83 -42.23 38.06
C HIS A 666 29.70 -41.30 38.54
N GLN A 667 28.63 -41.91 39.06
CA GLN A 667 27.50 -41.25 39.71
C GLN A 667 27.96 -40.56 40.99
N LEU A 668 28.10 -39.23 40.96
CA LEU A 668 28.03 -38.40 42.15
C LEU A 668 26.54 -38.15 42.42
N VAL A 669 25.99 -38.74 43.48
CA VAL A 669 24.63 -38.44 43.95
C VAL A 669 24.65 -37.01 44.51
N ILE A 670 24.22 -36.04 43.70
CA ILE A 670 24.08 -34.65 44.12
C ILE A 670 22.75 -34.54 44.89
N ASN A 671 22.79 -34.26 46.19
CA ASN A 671 21.59 -34.03 46.99
C ASN A 671 20.86 -32.78 46.46
N LEU A 672 19.65 -32.95 45.91
CA LEU A 672 18.84 -31.86 45.38
C LEU A 672 18.31 -30.96 46.51
N PRO A 673 18.54 -29.62 46.47
CA PRO A 673 17.93 -28.68 47.39
C PRO A 673 16.40 -28.75 47.35
N HIS A 674 15.73 -28.53 48.48
CA HIS A 674 14.26 -28.60 48.57
C HIS A 674 13.52 -27.56 47.73
N CYS A 675 14.14 -26.40 47.48
CA CYS A 675 13.59 -25.35 46.62
C CYS A 675 14.31 -25.36 45.28
N ILE A 676 13.54 -25.39 44.20
CA ILE A 676 14.07 -25.38 42.84
C ILE A 676 14.94 -24.15 42.57
N ASP A 677 14.63 -22.98 43.13
CA ASP A 677 15.39 -21.74 42.89
C ASP A 677 16.84 -21.80 43.42
N LEU A 678 17.16 -22.78 44.28
CA LEU A 678 18.50 -23.03 44.80
C LEU A 678 19.31 -24.02 43.94
N TRP A 679 18.74 -24.54 42.86
CA TRP A 679 19.41 -25.53 42.01
C TRP A 679 20.46 -24.86 41.11
N SER A 680 21.63 -25.48 41.03
CA SER A 680 22.68 -25.14 40.07
C SER A 680 22.42 -25.85 38.74
N ILE A 681 23.23 -25.57 37.73
CA ILE A 681 23.16 -26.28 36.44
C ILE A 681 23.36 -27.79 36.64
N ASP A 682 24.29 -28.18 37.51
CA ASP A 682 24.53 -29.59 37.84
C ASP A 682 23.33 -30.23 38.56
N HIS A 683 22.65 -29.50 39.45
CA HIS A 683 21.42 -29.97 40.10
C HIS A 683 20.29 -30.23 39.08
N VAL A 684 20.08 -29.31 38.12
CA VAL A 684 19.09 -29.49 37.03
C VAL A 684 19.44 -30.70 36.16
N ARG A 685 20.72 -30.83 35.80
CA ARG A 685 21.20 -31.95 34.99
C ARG A 685 21.03 -33.29 35.70
N SER A 686 21.39 -33.38 36.98
CA SER A 686 21.18 -34.57 37.81
C SER A 686 19.70 -34.90 37.94
N PHE A 687 18.83 -33.90 38.20
CA PHE A 687 17.38 -34.13 38.28
C PHE A 687 16.80 -34.74 36.99
N LEU A 688 17.19 -34.22 35.82
CA LEU A 688 16.72 -34.72 34.53
C LEU A 688 17.22 -36.15 34.27
N ILE A 689 18.44 -36.47 34.66
CA ILE A 689 19.01 -37.82 34.50
C ILE A 689 18.35 -38.80 35.49
N ASP A 690 18.28 -38.46 36.76
CA ASP A 690 17.80 -39.33 37.84
C ASP A 690 16.29 -39.63 37.72
N ASN A 691 15.51 -38.76 37.06
CA ASN A 691 14.09 -38.96 36.79
C ASN A 691 13.79 -39.45 35.35
N ASN A 692 14.79 -39.89 34.59
CA ASN A 692 14.66 -40.39 33.20
C ASN A 692 14.08 -39.37 32.19
N PHE A 693 14.34 -38.07 32.37
CA PHE A 693 13.98 -36.99 31.46
C PHE A 693 15.15 -36.57 30.54
N ILE A 694 15.95 -37.55 30.10
CA ILE A 694 17.17 -37.33 29.30
C ILE A 694 16.86 -36.62 27.98
N SER A 695 15.67 -36.82 27.41
CA SER A 695 15.20 -36.13 26.20
C SER A 695 15.08 -34.62 26.34
N LEU A 696 15.00 -34.09 27.57
CA LEU A 696 14.91 -32.65 27.83
C LEU A 696 16.27 -31.98 28.06
N LEU A 697 17.38 -32.74 28.14
CA LEU A 697 18.72 -32.19 28.33
C LEU A 697 19.14 -31.21 27.20
N PRO A 698 18.85 -31.45 25.91
CA PRO A 698 19.19 -30.52 24.84
C PRO A 698 18.45 -29.18 24.93
N ILE A 699 17.26 -29.16 25.54
CA ILE A 699 16.44 -27.95 25.73
C ILE A 699 16.96 -27.14 26.92
N PHE A 700 17.47 -27.83 27.95
CA PHE A 700 17.91 -27.21 29.21
C PHE A 700 19.42 -27.35 29.49
N PRO A 701 20.34 -27.12 28.51
CA PRO A 701 21.74 -27.50 28.66
C PRO A 701 22.49 -26.67 29.71
N ASN A 702 22.06 -25.42 29.93
CA ASN A 702 22.66 -24.46 30.88
C ASN A 702 21.64 -23.89 31.87
N PHE A 703 20.49 -24.56 32.05
CA PHE A 703 19.45 -24.06 32.96
C PHE A 703 19.88 -24.28 34.41
N ASN A 704 19.80 -23.22 35.22
CA ASN A 704 19.77 -23.35 36.66
C ASN A 704 18.32 -23.47 37.15
N GLY A 705 18.15 -23.65 38.46
CA GLY A 705 16.86 -23.81 39.10
C GLY A 705 15.83 -22.74 38.80
N HIS A 706 16.24 -21.48 38.87
CA HIS A 706 15.38 -20.33 38.60
C HIS A 706 14.88 -20.32 37.14
N MET A 707 15.75 -20.61 36.17
CA MET A 707 15.35 -20.71 34.76
C MET A 707 14.40 -21.88 34.53
N LEU A 708 14.61 -23.01 35.22
CA LEU A 708 13.74 -24.18 35.12
C LEU A 708 12.36 -23.92 35.74
N HIS A 709 12.31 -23.16 36.84
CA HIS A 709 11.07 -22.69 37.46
C HIS A 709 10.29 -21.75 36.52
N GLN A 710 10.96 -20.80 35.87
CA GLN A 710 10.32 -19.93 34.86
C GLN A 710 9.77 -20.72 33.67
N ALA A 711 10.54 -21.68 33.16
CA ALA A 711 10.08 -22.58 32.09
C ALA A 711 8.84 -23.37 32.52
N TYR A 712 8.79 -23.85 33.76
CA TYR A 712 7.60 -24.50 34.30
C TYR A 712 6.37 -23.58 34.34
N SER A 713 6.52 -22.32 34.77
CA SER A 713 5.43 -21.35 34.75
C SER A 713 4.88 -21.12 33.34
N MET A 714 5.75 -21.05 32.32
CA MET A 714 5.34 -20.96 30.91
C MET A 714 4.60 -22.23 30.45
N CYS A 715 5.11 -23.41 30.84
CA CYS A 715 4.45 -24.68 30.58
C CYS A 715 3.05 -24.75 31.20
N GLN A 716 2.79 -24.10 32.35
CA GLN A 716 1.45 -24.05 32.94
C GLN A 716 0.48 -23.13 32.20
N ILE A 717 0.97 -22.00 31.66
CA ILE A 717 0.13 -21.01 30.96
C ILE A 717 -0.33 -21.52 29.59
N ASN A 718 0.53 -22.23 28.85
CA ASN A 718 0.20 -22.72 27.50
C ASN A 718 0.75 -24.12 27.23
N ARG A 719 0.22 -25.13 27.96
CA ARG A 719 0.72 -26.52 28.00
C ARG A 719 0.91 -27.16 26.63
N GLU A 720 -0.02 -26.96 25.70
CA GLU A 720 0.00 -27.60 24.37
C GLU A 720 1.04 -26.95 23.45
N SER A 721 1.08 -25.62 23.39
CA SER A 721 2.05 -24.89 22.57
C SER A 721 3.48 -25.13 23.02
N MET A 722 3.73 -25.15 24.33
CA MET A 722 5.05 -25.44 24.91
C MET A 722 5.52 -26.87 24.62
N PHE A 723 4.60 -27.86 24.70
CA PHE A 723 4.92 -29.24 24.34
C PHE A 723 5.34 -29.36 22.86
N GLN A 724 4.62 -28.72 21.95
CA GLN A 724 4.95 -28.75 20.51
C GLN A 724 6.28 -28.05 20.21
N ALA A 725 6.56 -26.92 20.87
CA ALA A 725 7.83 -26.19 20.73
C ALA A 725 9.02 -27.05 21.18
N MET A 726 8.95 -27.60 22.40
CA MET A 726 9.99 -28.49 22.95
C MET A 726 10.20 -29.74 22.09
N ARG A 727 9.11 -30.32 21.56
CA ARG A 727 9.19 -31.48 20.67
C ARG A 727 9.86 -31.15 19.33
N HIS A 728 9.57 -29.98 18.75
CA HIS A 728 10.18 -29.55 17.49
C HIS A 728 11.69 -29.32 17.63
N GLU A 729 12.13 -28.75 18.76
CA GLU A 729 13.53 -28.49 19.06
C GLU A 729 14.34 -29.79 19.20
N ILE A 730 13.76 -30.83 19.82
CA ILE A 730 14.39 -32.16 19.94
C ILE A 730 14.44 -32.90 18.59
N ILE A 731 13.42 -32.74 17.74
CA ILE A 731 13.39 -33.36 16.40
C ILE A 731 14.47 -32.77 15.48
N ALA A 732 14.83 -31.50 15.67
CA ALA A 732 15.89 -30.84 14.90
C ALA A 732 17.30 -31.33 15.27
N ASP A 733 17.50 -31.81 16.50
CA ASP A 733 18.83 -32.19 17.04
C ASP A 733 19.17 -33.69 16.85
N GLY A 734 18.19 -34.55 16.55
CA GLY A 734 18.37 -35.92 16.03
C GLY A 734 19.09 -36.95 16.92
N THR A 735 19.60 -36.55 18.08
CA THR A 735 20.50 -37.35 18.94
C THR A 735 19.81 -38.05 20.13
N VAL A 736 18.54 -37.74 20.41
CA VAL A 736 17.78 -38.25 21.57
C VAL A 736 16.35 -38.63 21.14
N PRO A 737 15.71 -39.67 21.71
CA PRO A 737 14.32 -40.03 21.39
C PRO A 737 13.34 -38.86 21.52
N PRO A 738 12.31 -38.79 20.64
CA PRO A 738 11.38 -37.67 20.60
C PRO A 738 10.61 -37.53 21.91
N LEU A 739 10.41 -36.28 22.35
CA LEU A 739 9.64 -35.99 23.55
C LEU A 739 8.19 -36.46 23.40
N THR A 740 7.79 -37.43 24.22
CA THR A 740 6.40 -37.91 24.28
C THR A 740 5.57 -37.05 25.24
N LEU A 741 4.27 -36.97 25.00
CA LEU A 741 3.35 -36.23 25.88
C LEU A 741 3.36 -36.80 27.30
N ALA A 742 3.51 -38.12 27.46
CA ALA A 742 3.60 -38.77 28.76
C ALA A 742 4.85 -38.32 29.53
N THR A 743 6.01 -38.30 28.87
CA THR A 743 7.28 -37.83 29.46
C THR A 743 7.20 -36.36 29.87
N TYR A 744 6.61 -35.52 29.03
CA TYR A 744 6.41 -34.09 29.31
C TYR A 744 5.51 -33.86 30.53
N LEU A 745 4.38 -34.56 30.63
CA LEU A 745 3.47 -34.43 31.78
C LEU A 745 4.11 -34.94 33.08
N GLN A 746 4.84 -36.07 33.02
CA GLN A 746 5.58 -36.58 34.17
C GLN A 746 6.69 -35.63 34.62
N PHE A 747 7.38 -34.98 33.68
CA PHE A 747 8.38 -33.96 33.99
C PHE A 747 7.77 -32.80 34.80
N LEU A 748 6.64 -32.25 34.35
CA LEU A 748 5.96 -31.18 35.07
C LEU A 748 5.50 -31.63 36.47
N GLU A 749 4.98 -32.84 36.59
CA GLU A 749 4.51 -33.38 37.88
C GLU A 749 5.65 -33.58 38.89
N GLN A 750 6.80 -34.07 38.44
CA GLN A 750 7.98 -34.23 39.30
C GLN A 750 8.59 -32.89 39.69
N LEU A 751 8.62 -31.93 38.77
CA LEU A 751 9.16 -30.60 39.03
C LEU A 751 8.31 -29.83 40.05
N LYS A 752 6.98 -30.01 40.02
CA LYS A 752 6.03 -29.39 40.95
C LYS A 752 6.39 -29.63 42.42
N LYS A 753 7.04 -30.75 42.77
CA LYS A 753 7.42 -31.11 44.15
C LYS A 753 8.48 -30.17 44.75
N TYR A 754 9.22 -29.45 43.91
CA TYR A 754 10.31 -28.56 44.31
C TYR A 754 9.97 -27.07 44.14
N ILE A 755 8.76 -26.78 43.65
CA ILE A 755 8.26 -25.43 43.45
C ILE A 755 7.56 -24.97 44.73
N PRO A 756 7.93 -23.82 45.31
CA PRO A 756 7.27 -23.30 46.50
C PRO A 756 5.79 -23.05 46.20
N LEU A 757 4.91 -23.55 47.08
CA LEU A 757 3.47 -23.30 46.98
C LEU A 757 3.19 -21.80 47.12
N ASN A 758 2.72 -21.16 46.05
CA ASN A 758 2.19 -19.80 46.13
C ASN A 758 0.93 -19.82 47.01
N ILE A 759 1.02 -19.21 48.20
CA ILE A 759 -0.14 -18.81 49.00
C ILE A 759 -0.80 -17.65 48.26
N ASN A 760 -1.62 -17.95 47.25
CA ASN A 760 -2.59 -17.03 46.64
C ASN A 760 -3.62 -17.77 45.75
N GLU A 761 -3.96 -19.00 46.12
CA GLU A 761 -5.17 -19.70 45.64
C GLU A 761 -6.13 -19.91 46.82
N SER A 762 -6.69 -18.82 47.34
CA SER A 762 -7.84 -18.85 48.25
C SER A 762 -8.90 -17.87 47.78
N SER A 763 -9.44 -18.10 46.58
CA SER A 763 -10.68 -17.47 46.12
C SER A 763 -11.40 -18.33 45.08
N GLN A 764 -11.66 -19.60 45.39
CA GLN A 764 -12.76 -20.36 44.78
C GLN A 764 -13.37 -21.27 45.83
N ILE A 765 -14.49 -20.82 46.40
CA ILE A 765 -15.42 -21.66 47.17
C ILE A 765 -16.06 -22.65 46.19
N PRO A 766 -16.18 -23.96 46.51
CA PRO A 766 -16.85 -24.92 45.65
C PRO A 766 -18.37 -24.73 45.71
N ILE A 767 -19.00 -24.49 44.55
CA ILE A 767 -20.45 -24.62 44.40
C ILE A 767 -20.76 -26.11 44.27
N SER A 768 -21.05 -26.76 45.40
CA SER A 768 -22.08 -27.81 45.47
C SER A 768 -22.21 -28.30 46.92
N SER A 769 -23.07 -27.65 47.70
CA SER A 769 -24.03 -28.31 48.62
C SER A 769 -24.52 -27.36 49.73
N ILE A 770 -25.84 -27.21 49.80
CA ILE A 770 -26.67 -26.92 50.99
C ILE A 770 -26.98 -25.45 51.29
N CYS A 771 -28.15 -25.05 50.78
CA CYS A 771 -29.26 -24.40 51.50
C CYS A 771 -28.95 -23.59 52.76
N ASN A 772 -29.24 -22.29 52.73
CA ASN A 772 -30.39 -21.72 53.46
C ASN A 772 -30.53 -20.21 53.23
N ILE A 773 -31.65 -19.84 52.61
CA ILE A 773 -32.61 -18.82 53.06
C ILE A 773 -32.16 -17.35 53.09
N MET A 774 -32.98 -16.56 52.35
CA MET A 774 -33.16 -15.10 52.28
C MET A 774 -32.30 -14.31 51.30
#